data_AF-A0AAD4FG03-F1
#
_entry.id   AF-A0AAD4FG03-F1
#
_cell.length_a   1.000
_cell.length_b   1.000
_cell.length_c   1.000
_cell.angle_alpha   90.00
_cell.angle_beta   90.00
_cell.angle_gamma   90.00
#
_symmetry.space_group_name_H-M   'P 1'
#
loop_
_entity.id
_entity.type
_entity.pdbx_description
1 polymer ?
#
loop_
_entity_poly.entity_id
_entity_poly.type
_entity_poly.pdbx_seq_one_letter_code
_entity_poly.pdbx_strand_id
1 'polypeptide(L)'
;MFSSVSNEDSDGGEGLSIEDAQAENRNLYAALNPEDITRVTPDSRAMKTKKLVSQCILECISLDRELGLKMLAAFRDVWLAISERNSDKEAQTMEEYLKHRSDNGGMLVFWPMLQFSLGMSLSEAEEALVQPIIDAATEGLLLANDYFSWEREYRELQSGQSKRIVSAVDLFIRTKGFSIDDAKDAVKQKIIEAERSFCQRRDELYNNHPDISLKLRRWIDCAGLAVSGNHYWCSACPRQNAWKDVDSANGNGVKRKLSHGTVVSKQEAPMKKRKDSSLLDSEPSDSESGLSEVSSYSFYKPSGLALEAPSKYVSSMPSKGVRSTLIEALNTWLHVPSGRIKAIMSVINSLHNASLILDDLEDNSPLRRGFPSTHILFGQAQSINSANFMFVRAVQDVTQNLSPAALTAVLEELEGLYLGQSWDLYWKHNLACPSESEYVNMVDHKTGGMFRMLLRLMQAESDLTPQLDFHRLTLLFGRFFQIRDDYMNFQDYTAQKGLCEDLDEGKFSYPVVYCLENFPEYRGHFLGVFRQRPTVATVDAHPLSRESKQHLTACLKKSGAFEKTMACLTDMERDLEVEIDRLEQQTGEANPMLRLCLAKLSVKGIAKIGEYPTVANETSVKSLFWAQQQQSVQPECLVHVRSAEDVAVVVSTSHTTRCPFAVRGGGHSDIQGASNIDGGITINMAGLRDVILDEHEGFVGVGAGATWGDVYSQLDQMNKTVVGGRLTGVGVGGLLLGGGLSHLSGLHGWACDNVRGYEMVLANGSLVIASESSNSDLYRAMRGGGNSFGIVTRFDLDVFQQGPMWGGLHVWPLLPSVTSALTRGFVKFAHDAPSDPHVSLFAGLGYKQGSFAWATGQYDSLGRVEPSIFTQFKDDVDVYGTAKLVSTARVTSVSDLADELNQSEPAGMRSRFTTATFTADEELLALMVDIFVEQVQNALHLGLHEDERFAPMLGYQPLTQNLLKAQATRGGNVMGLDDNEAPLVICSFGWEWSHESDDTTVIAGIKAVLERSVSAAKERGLYHPFKYMNYAAKDQDPIGSYGTKNIEFLKRVRELYDAEGVFTTLAPGGHKITRVTIDIE
;
A
#
# COMPACT_ATOMS: atom_id res chain seq x y z
N MET A 1 -4.59 -15.97 1.67
CA MET A 1 -6.07 -15.91 1.57
C MET A 1 -6.63 -16.50 0.27
N PHE A 2 -6.00 -16.35 -0.91
CA PHE A 2 -6.55 -16.92 -2.16
C PHE A 2 -6.16 -18.38 -2.48
N SER A 3 -5.23 -19.01 -1.74
CA SER A 3 -4.86 -20.43 -1.95
C SER A 3 -5.94 -21.44 -1.54
N SER A 4 -6.99 -21.02 -0.82
CA SER A 4 -8.21 -21.82 -0.62
C SER A 4 -9.13 -21.80 -1.84
N VAL A 5 -9.00 -20.82 -2.73
CA VAL A 5 -9.75 -20.74 -4.00
C VAL A 5 -9.07 -21.62 -5.08
N SER A 6 -7.76 -21.81 -5.01
CA SER A 6 -7.00 -22.61 -6.00
C SER A 6 -7.14 -24.13 -5.85
N ASN A 7 -7.88 -24.64 -4.85
CA ASN A 7 -8.07 -26.08 -4.61
C ASN A 7 -9.38 -26.64 -5.19
N GLU A 8 -10.20 -25.85 -5.88
CA GLU A 8 -11.36 -26.33 -6.66
C GLU A 8 -11.38 -25.70 -8.07
N ASP A 9 -10.58 -26.26 -8.98
CA ASP A 9 -10.60 -26.03 -10.44
C ASP A 9 -10.71 -24.55 -10.87
N SER A 10 -9.63 -23.78 -10.66
CA SER A 10 -9.54 -22.37 -11.05
C SER A 10 -8.38 -22.07 -12.02
N ASP A 11 -8.38 -22.73 -13.18
CA ASP A 11 -8.10 -22.02 -14.44
C ASP A 11 -9.40 -22.09 -15.24
N GLY A 12 -10.04 -20.93 -15.47
CA GLY A 12 -11.44 -20.81 -15.87
C GLY A 12 -11.75 -21.21 -17.33
N GLY A 13 -11.27 -22.38 -17.76
CA GLY A 13 -11.45 -22.93 -19.10
C GLY A 13 -10.73 -24.27 -19.37
N GLU A 14 -9.85 -24.78 -18.50
CA GLU A 14 -9.16 -26.06 -18.75
C GLU A 14 -10.07 -27.26 -18.49
N GLY A 15 -10.68 -27.80 -19.55
CA GLY A 15 -11.57 -28.96 -19.53
C GLY A 15 -13.04 -28.66 -19.87
N LEU A 16 -13.42 -27.38 -19.91
CA LEU A 16 -14.73 -26.93 -20.36
C LEU A 16 -14.72 -26.62 -21.87
N SER A 17 -15.88 -26.65 -22.54
CA SER A 17 -15.98 -26.02 -23.85
C SER A 17 -15.88 -24.50 -23.70
N ILE A 18 -15.47 -23.79 -24.76
CA ILE A 18 -15.43 -22.31 -24.75
C ILE A 18 -16.82 -21.74 -24.39
N GLU A 19 -17.89 -22.38 -24.86
CA GLU A 19 -19.28 -21.99 -24.57
C GLU A 19 -19.61 -22.13 -23.08
N ASP A 20 -19.20 -23.23 -22.45
CA ASP A 20 -19.42 -23.50 -21.01
C ASP A 20 -18.55 -22.60 -20.12
N ALA A 21 -17.27 -22.43 -20.44
CA ALA A 21 -16.35 -21.55 -19.73
C ALA A 21 -16.80 -20.08 -19.80
N GLN A 22 -17.22 -19.62 -20.99
CA GLN A 22 -17.83 -18.30 -21.14
C GLN A 22 -19.17 -18.20 -20.41
N ALA A 23 -19.95 -19.27 -20.28
CA ALA A 23 -21.20 -19.26 -19.51
C ALA A 23 -20.93 -19.17 -18.00
N GLU A 24 -19.97 -19.92 -17.46
CA GLU A 24 -19.61 -19.89 -16.03
C GLU A 24 -18.98 -18.54 -15.65
N ASN A 25 -18.05 -18.01 -16.44
CA ASN A 25 -17.46 -16.69 -16.21
C ASN A 25 -18.48 -15.55 -16.36
N ARG A 26 -19.40 -15.61 -17.34
CA ARG A 26 -20.53 -14.65 -17.41
C ARG A 26 -21.44 -14.74 -16.19
N ASN A 27 -21.72 -15.93 -15.65
CA ASN A 27 -22.49 -16.05 -14.42
C ASN A 27 -21.75 -15.46 -13.20
N LEU A 28 -20.42 -15.58 -13.12
CA LEU A 28 -19.61 -14.97 -12.05
C LEU A 28 -19.53 -13.43 -12.16
N TYR A 29 -19.73 -12.88 -13.37
CA TYR A 29 -19.82 -11.45 -13.67
C TYR A 29 -21.22 -10.86 -13.61
N ALA A 30 -22.27 -11.66 -13.75
CA ALA A 30 -23.62 -11.27 -13.36
C ALA A 30 -23.75 -11.27 -11.83
N ALA A 31 -23.06 -12.22 -11.18
CA ALA A 31 -22.48 -12.01 -9.87
C ALA A 31 -21.44 -10.86 -9.89
N LEU A 32 -21.12 -10.23 -8.75
CA LEU A 32 -20.20 -9.07 -8.66
C LEU A 32 -20.61 -7.78 -9.43
N ASN A 33 -21.06 -7.81 -10.69
CA ASN A 33 -21.52 -6.61 -11.41
C ASN A 33 -22.91 -6.15 -10.91
N PRO A 34 -23.03 -4.97 -10.30
CA PRO A 34 -24.30 -4.51 -9.77
C PRO A 34 -25.16 -3.74 -10.79
N GLU A 35 -24.93 -3.95 -12.09
CA GLU A 35 -25.77 -3.43 -13.18
C GLU A 35 -26.40 -4.54 -14.03
N ASP A 36 -26.03 -5.80 -13.78
CA ASP A 36 -26.51 -6.95 -14.53
C ASP A 36 -27.91 -7.40 -14.08
N ILE A 37 -28.78 -7.66 -15.05
CA ILE A 37 -30.15 -8.19 -14.89
C ILE A 37 -30.22 -9.72 -15.02
N THR A 38 -29.11 -10.38 -15.36
CA THR A 38 -29.05 -11.83 -15.57
C THR A 38 -28.98 -12.57 -14.25
N ARG A 39 -30.15 -13.06 -13.82
CA ARG A 39 -30.26 -13.85 -12.60
C ARG A 39 -29.59 -15.20 -12.69
N VAL A 40 -28.57 -15.36 -11.86
CA VAL A 40 -27.97 -16.63 -11.50
C VAL A 40 -28.85 -17.32 -10.44
N THR A 41 -28.99 -18.64 -10.47
CA THR A 41 -29.72 -19.40 -9.43
C THR A 41 -28.95 -19.40 -8.10
N PRO A 42 -29.62 -19.37 -6.93
CA PRO A 42 -28.95 -19.33 -5.63
C PRO A 42 -27.96 -20.48 -5.39
N ASP A 43 -28.25 -21.66 -5.94
CA ASP A 43 -27.43 -22.87 -5.77
C ASP A 43 -26.22 -22.97 -6.72
N SER A 44 -26.07 -22.04 -7.68
CA SER A 44 -25.01 -22.13 -8.68
C SER A 44 -23.60 -21.99 -8.05
N ARG A 45 -22.61 -22.60 -8.72
CA ARG A 45 -21.19 -22.43 -8.36
C ARG A 45 -20.80 -20.94 -8.39
N ALA A 46 -21.21 -20.20 -9.42
CA ALA A 46 -20.95 -18.77 -9.56
C ALA A 46 -21.50 -17.91 -8.40
N MET A 47 -22.68 -18.21 -7.83
CA MET A 47 -23.20 -17.45 -6.67
C MET A 47 -22.45 -17.76 -5.37
N LYS A 48 -22.00 -19.01 -5.19
CA LYS A 48 -21.14 -19.39 -4.07
C LYS A 48 -19.78 -18.70 -4.17
N THR A 49 -19.19 -18.68 -5.37
CA THR A 49 -17.96 -17.92 -5.67
C THR A 49 -18.17 -16.41 -5.48
N LYS A 50 -19.32 -15.83 -5.88
CA LYS A 50 -19.66 -14.41 -5.58
C LYS A 50 -19.57 -14.10 -4.10
N LYS A 51 -20.20 -14.94 -3.26
CA LYS A 51 -20.26 -14.75 -1.80
C LYS A 51 -18.86 -14.85 -1.20
N LEU A 52 -18.09 -15.86 -1.59
CA LEU A 52 -16.71 -16.06 -1.12
C LEU A 52 -15.79 -14.91 -1.56
N VAL A 53 -15.80 -14.53 -2.84
CA VAL A 53 -14.99 -13.40 -3.36
C VAL A 53 -15.40 -12.08 -2.70
N SER A 54 -16.70 -11.86 -2.43
CA SER A 54 -17.17 -10.67 -1.71
C SER A 54 -16.72 -10.66 -0.25
N GLN A 55 -16.64 -11.82 0.41
CA GLN A 55 -16.07 -11.97 1.75
C GLN A 55 -14.56 -11.70 1.73
N CYS A 56 -13.80 -12.34 0.84
CA CYS A 56 -12.36 -12.09 0.68
C CYS A 56 -12.05 -10.63 0.34
N ILE A 57 -12.87 -9.96 -0.48
CA ILE A 57 -12.70 -8.53 -0.79
C ILE A 57 -13.09 -7.66 0.40
N LEU A 58 -14.12 -8.01 1.20
CA LEU A 58 -14.42 -7.32 2.46
C LEU A 58 -13.27 -7.45 3.47
N GLU A 59 -12.65 -8.63 3.55
CA GLU A 59 -11.43 -8.87 4.32
C GLU A 59 -10.27 -8.01 3.78
N CYS A 60 -10.00 -8.03 2.47
CA CYS A 60 -8.98 -7.17 1.86
C CYS A 60 -9.25 -5.67 2.09
N ILE A 61 -10.50 -5.20 2.02
CA ILE A 61 -10.89 -3.81 2.32
C ILE A 61 -10.73 -3.47 3.80
N SER A 62 -10.85 -4.45 4.70
CA SER A 62 -10.56 -4.28 6.13
C SER A 62 -9.06 -4.25 6.45
N LEU A 63 -8.23 -4.90 5.62
CA LEU A 63 -6.77 -4.93 5.73
C LEU A 63 -6.13 -3.68 5.10
N ASP A 64 -6.42 -3.40 3.83
CA ASP A 64 -6.05 -2.18 3.11
C ASP A 64 -7.24 -1.70 2.29
N ARG A 65 -7.87 -0.62 2.75
CA ARG A 65 -9.07 -0.07 2.11
C ARG A 65 -8.79 0.52 0.73
N GLU A 66 -7.61 1.08 0.48
CA GLU A 66 -7.29 1.77 -0.78
C GLU A 66 -6.96 0.76 -1.88
N LEU A 67 -5.97 -0.11 -1.62
CA LEU A 67 -5.57 -1.15 -2.56
C LEU A 67 -6.66 -2.22 -2.70
N GLY A 68 -7.41 -2.53 -1.63
CA GLY A 68 -8.57 -3.44 -1.68
C GLY A 68 -9.70 -2.92 -2.57
N LEU A 69 -9.93 -1.60 -2.59
CA LEU A 69 -10.86 -0.96 -3.53
C LEU A 69 -10.28 -0.88 -4.95
N LYS A 70 -8.97 -0.64 -5.14
CA LYS A 70 -8.33 -0.70 -6.48
C LYS A 70 -8.41 -2.11 -7.09
N MET A 71 -8.19 -3.14 -6.28
CA MET A 71 -8.35 -4.55 -6.69
C MET A 71 -9.81 -4.86 -7.06
N LEU A 72 -10.78 -4.44 -6.24
CA LEU A 72 -12.22 -4.59 -6.56
C LEU A 72 -12.60 -3.86 -7.86
N ALA A 73 -12.00 -2.71 -8.16
CA ALA A 73 -12.20 -2.02 -9.44
C ALA A 73 -11.63 -2.84 -10.62
N ALA A 74 -10.40 -3.36 -10.51
CA ALA A 74 -9.79 -4.19 -11.55
C ALA A 74 -10.59 -5.47 -11.86
N PHE A 75 -11.06 -6.17 -10.83
CA PHE A 75 -11.94 -7.33 -10.96
C PHE A 75 -13.28 -7.00 -11.64
N ARG A 76 -13.85 -5.81 -11.37
CA ARG A 76 -15.14 -5.37 -11.94
C ARG A 76 -15.01 -4.86 -13.38
N ASP A 77 -14.03 -4.00 -13.64
CA ASP A 77 -14.02 -3.13 -14.82
C ASP A 77 -13.36 -3.75 -16.05
N VAL A 78 -12.46 -4.73 -15.86
CA VAL A 78 -11.54 -5.12 -16.94
C VAL A 78 -11.64 -6.60 -17.34
N TRP A 79 -11.80 -7.54 -16.39
CA TRP A 79 -11.73 -8.97 -16.71
C TRP A 79 -12.84 -9.46 -17.67
N LEU A 80 -13.97 -8.76 -17.76
CA LEU A 80 -15.16 -9.22 -18.49
C LEU A 80 -15.67 -8.33 -19.63
N ALA A 81 -15.16 -7.10 -19.78
CA ALA A 81 -15.35 -6.30 -21.00
C ALA A 81 -14.73 -6.93 -22.27
N ILE A 82 -13.99 -8.02 -22.06
CA ILE A 82 -13.10 -8.69 -22.98
C ILE A 82 -13.64 -10.06 -23.42
N SER A 83 -14.21 -10.84 -22.49
CA SER A 83 -14.81 -12.15 -22.80
C SER A 83 -15.94 -12.06 -23.83
N GLU A 84 -16.58 -10.90 -23.99
CA GLU A 84 -17.67 -10.69 -24.97
C GLU A 84 -17.19 -10.26 -26.36
N ARG A 85 -15.93 -9.81 -26.52
CA ARG A 85 -15.40 -9.30 -27.80
C ARG A 85 -14.83 -10.39 -28.70
N ASN A 86 -14.67 -11.60 -28.16
CA ASN A 86 -13.92 -12.68 -28.76
C ASN A 86 -14.78 -13.55 -29.68
N SER A 87 -14.83 -13.16 -30.96
CA SER A 87 -15.43 -13.97 -32.02
C SER A 87 -14.68 -15.29 -32.22
N ASP A 88 -15.38 -16.37 -32.60
CA ASP A 88 -14.81 -17.70 -32.93
C ASP A 88 -13.83 -17.73 -34.12
N LYS A 89 -13.49 -16.57 -34.70
CA LYS A 89 -12.45 -16.46 -35.71
C LYS A 89 -11.11 -16.82 -35.10
N GLU A 90 -10.56 -17.96 -35.52
CA GLU A 90 -9.18 -18.30 -35.21
C GLU A 90 -8.26 -17.18 -35.69
N ALA A 91 -7.45 -16.63 -34.78
CA ALA A 91 -6.43 -15.65 -35.15
C ALA A 91 -5.55 -16.21 -36.28
N GLN A 92 -5.28 -15.39 -37.30
CA GLN A 92 -4.46 -15.77 -38.45
C GLN A 92 -3.07 -15.14 -38.37
N THR A 93 -2.89 -14.17 -37.46
CA THR A 93 -1.64 -13.46 -37.21
C THR A 93 -1.29 -13.48 -35.72
N MET A 94 -0.01 -13.30 -35.41
CA MET A 94 0.47 -13.28 -34.01
C MET A 94 -0.06 -12.06 -33.23
N GLU A 95 -0.21 -10.91 -33.89
CA GLU A 95 -0.70 -9.68 -33.27
C GLU A 95 -2.16 -9.80 -32.85
N GLU A 96 -3.02 -10.35 -33.71
CA GLU A 96 -4.41 -10.69 -33.37
C GLU A 96 -4.47 -11.72 -32.23
N TYR A 97 -3.58 -12.73 -32.25
CA TYR A 97 -3.53 -13.78 -31.24
C TYR A 97 -3.14 -13.23 -29.87
N LEU A 98 -2.04 -12.48 -29.76
CA LEU A 98 -1.54 -11.94 -28.50
C LEU A 98 -2.52 -10.97 -27.85
N LYS A 99 -3.15 -10.12 -28.66
CA LYS A 99 -4.19 -9.22 -28.19
C LYS A 99 -5.35 -9.99 -27.56
N HIS A 100 -5.84 -11.02 -28.24
CA HIS A 100 -6.90 -11.93 -27.75
C HIS A 100 -6.46 -12.78 -26.54
N ARG A 101 -5.19 -13.17 -26.45
CA ARG A 101 -4.63 -14.05 -25.42
C ARG A 101 -4.31 -13.30 -24.12
N SER A 102 -3.85 -12.05 -24.19
CA SER A 102 -3.65 -11.17 -23.02
C SER A 102 -4.97 -10.86 -22.34
N ASP A 103 -5.95 -10.51 -23.17
CA ASP A 103 -7.35 -10.32 -22.87
C ASP A 103 -7.95 -11.52 -22.10
N ASN A 104 -7.89 -12.75 -22.65
CA ASN A 104 -8.41 -13.94 -21.96
C ASN A 104 -7.49 -14.47 -20.83
N GLY A 105 -6.23 -14.04 -20.78
CA GLY A 105 -5.21 -14.54 -19.85
C GLY A 105 -5.27 -13.95 -18.44
N GLY A 106 -6.24 -13.07 -18.14
CA GLY A 106 -6.41 -12.47 -16.81
C GLY A 106 -5.35 -11.43 -16.44
N MET A 107 -4.46 -11.05 -17.37
CA MET A 107 -3.31 -10.18 -17.12
C MET A 107 -3.70 -8.81 -16.54
N LEU A 108 -4.88 -8.31 -16.92
CA LEU A 108 -5.40 -7.02 -16.47
C LEU A 108 -5.94 -7.01 -15.03
N VAL A 109 -6.12 -8.18 -14.41
CA VAL A 109 -6.34 -8.33 -12.96
C VAL A 109 -5.04 -8.75 -12.26
N PHE A 110 -4.19 -9.53 -12.93
CA PHE A 110 -2.87 -9.92 -12.45
C PHE A 110 -2.00 -8.71 -12.10
N TRP A 111 -1.91 -7.67 -12.95
CA TRP A 111 -1.09 -6.50 -12.63
C TRP A 111 -1.60 -5.68 -11.43
N PRO A 112 -2.91 -5.39 -11.27
CA PRO A 112 -3.47 -4.82 -10.02
C PRO A 112 -3.36 -5.73 -8.79
N MET A 113 -3.45 -7.05 -8.95
CA MET A 113 -3.17 -8.01 -7.86
C MET A 113 -1.70 -7.99 -7.46
N LEU A 114 -0.77 -7.85 -8.43
CA LEU A 114 0.65 -7.69 -8.16
C LEU A 114 0.92 -6.34 -7.47
N GLN A 115 0.23 -5.27 -7.87
CA GLN A 115 0.24 -3.99 -7.15
C GLN A 115 -0.24 -4.12 -5.69
N PHE A 116 -1.38 -4.79 -5.44
CA PHE A 116 -1.86 -5.10 -4.07
C PHE A 116 -0.84 -5.94 -3.29
N SER A 117 -0.29 -6.99 -3.92
CA SER A 117 0.67 -7.91 -3.29
C SER A 117 2.01 -7.24 -2.96
N LEU A 118 2.44 -6.27 -3.77
CA LEU A 118 3.63 -5.45 -3.53
C LEU A 118 3.36 -4.26 -2.58
N GLY A 119 2.11 -4.04 -2.13
CA GLY A 119 1.74 -2.88 -1.32
C GLY A 119 1.93 -1.54 -2.03
N MET A 120 1.80 -1.53 -3.37
CA MET A 120 2.16 -0.40 -4.22
C MET A 120 1.02 0.02 -5.14
N SER A 121 0.91 1.32 -5.43
CA SER A 121 0.21 1.80 -6.62
C SER A 121 1.07 2.80 -7.37
N LEU A 122 1.17 2.63 -8.68
CA LEU A 122 1.81 3.60 -9.58
C LEU A 122 0.89 4.82 -9.78
N SER A 123 1.47 5.97 -10.14
CA SER A 123 0.68 7.14 -10.61
C SER A 123 0.41 7.04 -12.11
N GLU A 124 -0.62 7.72 -12.63
CA GLU A 124 -1.00 7.62 -14.06
C GLU A 124 0.15 7.97 -15.03
N ALA A 125 0.98 8.95 -14.66
CA ALA A 125 2.16 9.33 -15.44
C ALA A 125 3.28 8.25 -15.38
N GLU A 126 3.43 7.57 -14.24
CA GLU A 126 4.35 6.43 -14.10
C GLU A 126 3.83 5.21 -14.89
N GLU A 127 2.54 4.89 -14.82
CA GLU A 127 1.91 3.78 -15.56
C GLU A 127 2.05 3.99 -17.09
N ALA A 128 1.73 5.18 -17.60
CA ALA A 128 1.86 5.51 -19.02
C ALA A 128 3.32 5.44 -19.53
N LEU A 129 4.30 5.79 -18.69
CA LEU A 129 5.72 5.77 -19.05
C LEU A 129 6.27 4.34 -19.23
N VAL A 130 5.73 3.36 -18.51
CA VAL A 130 6.21 1.96 -18.54
C VAL A 130 5.34 1.01 -19.33
N GLN A 131 4.13 1.40 -19.73
CA GLN A 131 3.21 0.53 -20.46
C GLN A 131 3.86 -0.21 -21.65
N PRO A 132 4.69 0.43 -22.52
CA PRO A 132 5.33 -0.27 -23.65
C PRO A 132 6.33 -1.36 -23.23
N ILE A 133 6.80 -1.36 -21.98
CA ILE A 133 7.65 -2.40 -21.40
C ILE A 133 6.76 -3.50 -20.81
N ILE A 134 5.70 -3.14 -20.07
CA ILE A 134 4.74 -4.10 -19.50
C ILE A 134 4.01 -4.88 -20.59
N ASP A 135 3.74 -4.28 -21.75
CA ASP A 135 3.18 -4.97 -22.91
C ASP A 135 4.10 -6.10 -23.41
N ALA A 136 5.41 -5.85 -23.49
CA ALA A 136 6.40 -6.85 -23.91
C ALA A 136 6.61 -7.95 -22.86
N ALA A 137 6.54 -7.61 -21.57
CA ALA A 137 6.49 -8.60 -20.49
C ALA A 137 5.23 -9.48 -20.59
N THR A 138 4.09 -8.87 -20.88
CA THR A 138 2.81 -9.57 -21.04
C THR A 138 2.83 -10.52 -22.24
N GLU A 139 3.41 -10.13 -23.37
CA GLU A 139 3.64 -11.03 -24.51
C GLU A 139 4.51 -12.25 -24.12
N GLY A 140 5.63 -12.02 -23.42
CA GLY A 140 6.51 -13.09 -22.93
C GLY A 140 5.80 -14.07 -21.99
N LEU A 141 5.05 -13.55 -21.01
CA LEU A 141 4.25 -14.34 -20.05
C LEU A 141 3.31 -15.33 -20.75
N LEU A 142 2.55 -14.85 -21.73
CA LEU A 142 1.52 -15.64 -22.41
C LEU A 142 2.14 -16.70 -23.32
N LEU A 143 3.16 -16.33 -24.10
CA LEU A 143 3.84 -17.26 -25.00
C LEU A 143 4.64 -18.33 -24.24
N ALA A 144 5.19 -17.99 -23.07
CA ALA A 144 5.85 -18.95 -22.19
C ALA A 144 4.88 -20.03 -21.70
N ASN A 145 3.68 -19.63 -21.28
CA ASN A 145 2.62 -20.56 -20.87
C ASN A 145 2.30 -21.53 -22.02
N ASP A 146 1.96 -21.00 -23.20
CA ASP A 146 1.65 -21.75 -24.41
C ASP A 146 2.77 -22.72 -24.87
N TYR A 147 4.04 -22.39 -24.61
CA TYR A 147 5.20 -23.23 -24.99
C TYR A 147 5.39 -24.44 -24.08
N PHE A 148 5.19 -24.26 -22.77
CA PHE A 148 5.38 -25.32 -21.77
C PHE A 148 4.13 -26.17 -21.55
N SER A 149 2.94 -25.61 -21.75
CA SER A 149 1.68 -26.34 -21.62
C SER A 149 1.37 -27.24 -22.81
N TRP A 150 2.02 -27.00 -23.96
CA TRP A 150 1.78 -27.69 -25.23
C TRP A 150 1.77 -29.22 -25.11
N GLU A 151 2.76 -29.84 -24.48
CA GLU A 151 2.83 -31.31 -24.37
C GLU A 151 1.63 -31.92 -23.63
N ARG A 152 1.11 -31.20 -22.63
CA ARG A 152 -0.09 -31.58 -21.88
C ARG A 152 -1.33 -31.37 -22.74
N GLU A 153 -1.53 -30.17 -23.26
CA GLU A 153 -2.72 -29.80 -24.06
C GLU A 153 -2.83 -30.65 -25.34
N TYR A 154 -1.70 -31.00 -25.95
CA TYR A 154 -1.64 -31.90 -27.10
C TYR A 154 -1.99 -33.36 -26.73
N ARG A 155 -1.60 -33.83 -25.53
CA ARG A 155 -2.04 -35.14 -24.99
C ARG A 155 -3.53 -35.12 -24.62
N GLU A 156 -4.05 -34.03 -24.07
CA GLU A 156 -5.48 -33.84 -23.77
C GLU A 156 -6.33 -33.81 -25.05
N LEU A 157 -5.85 -33.16 -26.12
CA LEU A 157 -6.47 -33.22 -27.45
C LEU A 157 -6.41 -34.64 -28.05
N GLN A 158 -5.26 -35.33 -27.95
CA GLN A 158 -5.11 -36.70 -28.49
C GLN A 158 -5.93 -37.75 -27.72
N SER A 159 -6.15 -37.56 -26.42
CA SER A 159 -7.03 -38.42 -25.59
C SER A 159 -8.52 -38.06 -25.70
N GLY A 160 -8.84 -36.94 -26.35
CA GLY A 160 -10.22 -36.45 -26.53
C GLY A 160 -10.80 -35.76 -25.30
N GLN A 161 -9.97 -35.45 -24.29
CA GLN A 161 -10.36 -34.64 -23.13
C GLN A 161 -10.55 -33.16 -23.49
N SER A 162 -9.76 -32.65 -24.43
CA SER A 162 -9.98 -31.35 -25.06
C SER A 162 -10.44 -31.49 -26.51
N LYS A 163 -11.22 -30.51 -27.00
CA LYS A 163 -11.67 -30.42 -28.41
C LYS A 163 -10.81 -29.48 -29.27
N ARG A 164 -10.00 -28.60 -28.65
CA ARG A 164 -9.22 -27.56 -29.33
C ARG A 164 -8.06 -27.11 -28.44
N ILE A 165 -6.96 -26.68 -29.04
CA ILE A 165 -5.83 -26.05 -28.34
C ILE A 165 -5.79 -24.57 -28.74
N VAL A 166 -5.57 -23.66 -27.78
CA VAL A 166 -5.42 -22.22 -28.02
C VAL A 166 -4.00 -21.83 -27.64
N SER A 167 -3.04 -22.20 -28.48
CA SER A 167 -1.60 -21.99 -28.26
C SER A 167 -0.95 -21.36 -29.49
N ALA A 168 0.03 -20.49 -29.27
CA ALA A 168 0.90 -19.97 -30.31
C ALA A 168 1.63 -21.07 -31.13
N VAL A 169 1.85 -22.27 -30.56
CA VAL A 169 2.46 -23.40 -31.27
C VAL A 169 1.54 -23.90 -32.39
N ASP A 170 0.26 -24.10 -32.08
CA ASP A 170 -0.77 -24.49 -33.06
C ASP A 170 -0.96 -23.41 -34.14
N LEU A 171 -0.89 -22.12 -33.77
CA LEU A 171 -0.92 -21.01 -34.73
C LEU A 171 0.20 -21.12 -35.77
N PHE A 172 1.44 -21.43 -35.37
CA PHE A 172 2.55 -21.63 -36.31
C PHE A 172 2.40 -22.89 -37.17
N ILE A 173 1.93 -24.00 -36.59
CA ILE A 173 1.64 -25.24 -37.35
C ILE A 173 0.61 -24.94 -38.45
N ARG A 174 -0.53 -24.33 -38.11
CA ARG A 174 -1.62 -24.07 -39.08
C ARG A 174 -1.27 -22.99 -40.11
N THR A 175 -0.64 -21.88 -39.70
CA THR A 175 -0.41 -20.73 -40.61
C THR A 175 0.89 -20.80 -41.41
N LYS A 176 1.90 -21.54 -40.94
CA LYS A 176 3.20 -21.68 -41.63
C LYS A 176 3.48 -23.11 -42.13
N GLY A 177 2.64 -24.09 -41.77
CA GLY A 177 2.85 -25.50 -42.14
C GLY A 177 4.07 -26.11 -41.46
N PHE A 178 4.46 -25.58 -40.29
CA PHE A 178 5.62 -26.02 -39.53
C PHE A 178 5.38 -27.38 -38.89
N SER A 179 6.45 -28.16 -38.74
CA SER A 179 6.40 -29.36 -37.89
C SER A 179 6.28 -28.92 -36.42
N ILE A 180 5.86 -29.82 -35.51
CA ILE A 180 5.68 -29.46 -34.08
C ILE A 180 6.98 -28.90 -33.50
N ASP A 181 8.14 -29.52 -33.78
CA ASP A 181 9.44 -29.06 -33.30
C ASP A 181 9.79 -27.67 -33.87
N ASP A 182 9.61 -27.47 -35.19
CA ASP A 182 9.84 -26.17 -35.85
C ASP A 182 8.89 -25.07 -35.32
N ALA A 183 7.65 -25.43 -34.97
CA ALA A 183 6.65 -24.52 -34.43
C ALA A 183 6.94 -24.16 -32.97
N LYS A 184 7.36 -25.13 -32.15
CA LYS A 184 7.85 -24.87 -30.79
C LYS A 184 9.09 -23.98 -30.83
N ASP A 185 10.04 -24.24 -31.72
CA ASP A 185 11.21 -23.38 -31.88
C ASP A 185 10.82 -21.97 -32.38
N ALA A 186 9.80 -21.83 -33.24
CA ALA A 186 9.28 -20.53 -33.65
C ALA A 186 8.62 -19.75 -32.49
N VAL A 187 7.82 -20.39 -31.63
CA VAL A 187 7.29 -19.77 -30.39
C VAL A 187 8.43 -19.39 -29.46
N LYS A 188 9.44 -20.26 -29.29
CA LYS A 188 10.62 -19.99 -28.48
C LYS A 188 11.40 -18.77 -28.99
N GLN A 189 11.58 -18.62 -30.31
CA GLN A 189 12.18 -17.39 -30.85
C GLN A 189 11.29 -16.16 -30.60
N LYS A 190 9.96 -16.30 -30.67
CA LYS A 190 9.04 -15.19 -30.33
C LYS A 190 9.10 -14.77 -28.87
N ILE A 191 9.20 -15.71 -27.93
CA ILE A 191 9.46 -15.43 -26.52
C ILE A 191 10.78 -14.65 -26.38
N ILE A 192 11.86 -15.15 -26.97
CA ILE A 192 13.19 -14.50 -26.91
C ILE A 192 13.15 -13.09 -27.55
N GLU A 193 12.36 -12.88 -28.59
CA GLU A 193 12.12 -11.56 -29.20
C GLU A 193 11.36 -10.62 -28.24
N ALA A 194 10.30 -11.10 -27.58
CA ALA A 194 9.52 -10.34 -26.61
C ALA A 194 10.35 -9.99 -25.36
N GLU A 195 11.08 -10.96 -24.80
CA GLU A 195 12.02 -10.76 -23.68
C GLU A 195 13.14 -9.77 -24.04
N ARG A 196 13.70 -9.87 -25.26
CA ARG A 196 14.70 -8.91 -25.75
C ARG A 196 14.10 -7.53 -25.96
N SER A 197 12.86 -7.44 -26.46
CA SER A 197 12.15 -6.17 -26.61
C SER A 197 11.86 -5.52 -25.26
N PHE A 198 11.44 -6.30 -24.26
CA PHE A 198 11.30 -5.88 -22.87
C PHE A 198 12.63 -5.31 -22.33
N CYS A 199 13.73 -6.07 -22.44
CA CYS A 199 15.05 -5.64 -21.98
C CYS A 199 15.49 -4.35 -22.69
N GLN A 200 15.40 -4.31 -24.02
CA GLN A 200 15.82 -3.15 -24.82
C GLN A 200 14.99 -1.91 -24.46
N ARG A 201 13.67 -2.01 -24.37
CA ARG A 201 12.79 -0.87 -24.03
C ARG A 201 13.01 -0.38 -22.60
N ARG A 202 13.26 -1.29 -21.65
CA ARG A 202 13.68 -0.93 -20.28
C ARG A 202 14.99 -0.17 -20.30
N ASP A 203 16.00 -0.70 -20.98
CA ASP A 203 17.34 -0.12 -21.02
C ASP A 203 17.33 1.25 -21.74
N GLU A 204 16.59 1.37 -22.84
CA GLU A 204 16.32 2.65 -23.52
C GLU A 204 15.60 3.66 -22.61
N LEU A 205 14.58 3.24 -21.87
CA LEU A 205 13.88 4.11 -20.92
C LEU A 205 14.82 4.58 -19.79
N TYR A 206 15.63 3.68 -19.25
CA TYR A 206 16.61 3.99 -18.19
C TYR A 206 17.74 4.90 -18.66
N ASN A 207 18.11 4.84 -19.95
CA ASN A 207 19.11 5.72 -20.56
C ASN A 207 18.53 7.10 -20.89
N ASN A 208 17.30 7.16 -21.39
CA ASN A 208 16.62 8.41 -21.75
C ASN A 208 16.10 9.18 -20.52
N HIS A 209 15.83 8.48 -19.42
CA HIS A 209 15.43 9.05 -18.13
C HIS A 209 16.36 8.53 -17.01
N PRO A 210 17.59 9.04 -16.87
CA PRO A 210 18.56 8.56 -15.87
C PRO A 210 18.04 8.66 -14.43
N ASP A 211 17.23 9.70 -14.18
CA ASP A 211 16.57 10.06 -12.92
C ASP A 211 15.22 9.33 -12.69
N ILE A 212 14.83 8.39 -13.55
CA ILE A 212 13.58 7.62 -13.39
C ILE A 212 13.49 6.93 -12.03
N SER A 213 12.34 7.11 -11.37
CA SER A 213 12.14 6.78 -9.97
C SER A 213 12.41 5.29 -9.67
N LEU A 214 12.98 5.00 -8.51
CA LEU A 214 13.31 3.62 -8.10
C LEU A 214 12.04 2.76 -7.88
N LYS A 215 10.84 3.35 -7.68
CA LYS A 215 9.56 2.64 -7.85
C LYS A 215 9.42 2.09 -9.23
N LEU A 216 9.59 2.98 -10.20
CA LEU A 216 9.24 2.67 -11.57
C LEU A 216 10.26 1.71 -12.17
N ARG A 217 11.53 1.83 -11.79
CA ARG A 217 12.56 0.80 -12.02
C ARG A 217 12.16 -0.54 -11.43
N ARG A 218 11.90 -0.61 -10.12
CA ARG A 218 11.59 -1.87 -9.43
C ARG A 218 10.26 -2.50 -9.88
N TRP A 219 9.24 -1.72 -10.28
CA TRP A 219 8.03 -2.24 -10.94
C TRP A 219 8.34 -2.90 -12.29
N ILE A 220 9.17 -2.27 -13.14
CA ILE A 220 9.62 -2.88 -14.39
C ILE A 220 10.41 -4.16 -14.10
N ASP A 221 11.34 -4.13 -13.14
CA ASP A 221 12.14 -5.31 -12.77
C ASP A 221 11.25 -6.43 -12.21
N CYS A 222 10.25 -6.12 -11.39
CA CYS A 222 9.23 -7.06 -10.91
C CYS A 222 8.37 -7.63 -12.06
N ALA A 223 8.07 -6.86 -13.11
CA ALA A 223 7.44 -7.39 -14.32
C ALA A 223 8.37 -8.36 -15.07
N GLY A 224 9.68 -8.09 -15.11
CA GLY A 224 10.69 -9.04 -15.63
C GLY A 224 10.85 -10.30 -14.77
N LEU A 225 10.73 -10.17 -13.44
CA LEU A 225 10.65 -11.30 -12.51
C LEU A 225 9.35 -12.09 -12.67
N ALA A 226 8.23 -11.45 -13.01
CA ALA A 226 7.00 -12.16 -13.36
C ALA A 226 7.20 -12.99 -14.64
N VAL A 227 7.82 -12.45 -15.69
CA VAL A 227 8.15 -13.19 -16.93
C VAL A 227 9.03 -14.42 -16.63
N SER A 228 10.18 -14.20 -15.99
CA SER A 228 11.15 -15.27 -15.69
C SER A 228 10.65 -16.27 -14.63
N GLY A 229 9.89 -15.80 -13.64
CA GLY A 229 9.22 -16.62 -12.64
C GLY A 229 8.11 -17.48 -13.23
N ASN A 230 7.34 -16.96 -14.20
CA ASN A 230 6.36 -17.73 -14.96
C ASN A 230 7.02 -18.75 -15.88
N HIS A 231 8.18 -18.43 -16.48
CA HIS A 231 9.01 -19.40 -17.20
C HIS A 231 9.39 -20.57 -16.28
N TYR A 232 9.90 -20.27 -15.09
CA TYR A 232 10.25 -21.30 -14.09
C TYR A 232 9.02 -22.11 -13.65
N TRP A 233 7.93 -21.43 -13.27
CA TRP A 233 6.68 -22.06 -12.86
C TRP A 233 6.11 -22.95 -13.96
N CYS A 234 5.98 -22.49 -15.19
CA CYS A 234 5.50 -23.32 -16.30
C CYS A 234 6.42 -24.52 -16.55
N SER A 235 7.74 -24.37 -16.40
CA SER A 235 8.71 -25.45 -16.59
C SER A 235 8.73 -26.52 -15.48
N ALA A 236 8.28 -26.19 -14.26
CA ALA A 236 8.42 -27.03 -13.07
C ALA A 236 7.09 -27.38 -12.36
N CYS A 237 6.02 -26.62 -12.60
CA CYS A 237 4.74 -26.78 -11.91
C CYS A 237 4.09 -28.13 -12.25
N PRO A 238 3.57 -28.87 -11.25
CA PRO A 238 2.83 -30.12 -11.48
C PRO A 238 1.70 -29.98 -12.49
N ARG A 239 0.97 -28.85 -12.54
CA ARG A 239 -0.09 -28.63 -13.54
C ARG A 239 0.39 -28.83 -14.98
N GLN A 240 1.61 -28.40 -15.31
CA GLN A 240 2.19 -28.52 -16.66
C GLN A 240 3.12 -29.74 -16.81
N ASN A 241 3.47 -30.43 -15.72
CA ASN A 241 4.56 -31.41 -15.71
C ASN A 241 4.23 -32.77 -15.07
N ALA A 242 3.14 -32.92 -14.31
CA ALA A 242 2.79 -34.16 -13.61
C ALA A 242 2.52 -35.34 -14.55
N TRP A 243 2.23 -35.09 -15.83
CA TRP A 243 2.17 -36.14 -16.86
C TRP A 243 3.50 -36.88 -17.04
N LYS A 244 4.64 -36.31 -16.63
CA LYS A 244 5.97 -36.93 -16.70
C LYS A 244 6.15 -38.05 -15.68
N ASP A 245 5.51 -37.96 -14.50
CA ASP A 245 5.62 -38.98 -13.45
C ASP A 245 4.84 -40.27 -13.80
N VAL A 246 3.87 -40.16 -14.71
CA VAL A 246 3.07 -41.28 -15.23
C VAL A 246 3.91 -42.22 -16.12
N ASP A 247 4.98 -41.72 -16.74
CA ASP A 247 5.80 -42.47 -17.71
C ASP A 247 6.74 -43.53 -17.04
N SER A 248 6.72 -43.64 -15.70
CA SER A 248 7.38 -44.76 -14.97
C SER A 248 6.66 -46.11 -15.11
N ALA A 249 5.43 -46.13 -15.66
CA ALA A 249 4.60 -47.31 -15.78
C ALA A 249 3.92 -47.46 -17.16
N ASN A 250 4.68 -47.42 -18.26
CA ASN A 250 4.59 -48.37 -19.40
C ASN A 250 5.46 -47.93 -20.60
N GLY A 251 6.55 -48.64 -20.84
CA GLY A 251 7.28 -48.53 -22.09
C GLY A 251 6.53 -49.21 -23.25
N ASN A 252 5.96 -48.43 -24.17
CA ASN A 252 5.67 -48.86 -25.55
C ASN A 252 5.60 -47.65 -26.49
N GLY A 253 6.72 -47.31 -27.11
CA GLY A 253 6.83 -46.13 -27.96
C GLY A 253 6.10 -46.26 -29.30
N VAL A 254 5.30 -45.25 -29.65
CA VAL A 254 4.72 -45.08 -30.99
C VAL A 254 5.36 -43.87 -31.66
N LYS A 255 6.36 -44.09 -32.52
CA LYS A 255 6.94 -43.04 -33.36
C LYS A 255 5.98 -42.67 -34.49
N ARG A 256 5.60 -41.40 -34.63
CA ARG A 256 5.02 -40.86 -35.87
C ARG A 256 5.84 -39.67 -36.35
N LYS A 257 6.15 -39.66 -37.66
CA LYS A 257 7.12 -38.75 -38.26
C LYS A 257 6.59 -37.32 -38.37
N LEU A 258 7.44 -36.37 -38.02
CA LEU A 258 7.40 -35.00 -38.55
C LEU A 258 7.84 -35.03 -40.02
N SER A 259 7.15 -34.30 -40.90
CA SER A 259 7.45 -34.24 -42.33
C SER A 259 7.78 -32.83 -42.78
N HIS A 260 8.94 -32.67 -43.45
CA HIS A 260 9.30 -31.44 -44.15
C HIS A 260 8.23 -31.03 -45.17
N GLY A 261 8.03 -29.71 -45.33
CA GLY A 261 7.00 -29.16 -46.19
C GLY A 261 7.35 -29.15 -47.69
N THR A 262 6.33 -28.88 -48.51
CA THR A 262 6.50 -28.36 -49.88
C THR A 262 5.26 -27.55 -50.29
N VAL A 263 5.47 -26.24 -50.45
CA VAL A 263 4.94 -25.29 -51.46
C VAL A 263 3.62 -25.60 -52.24
N VAL A 264 2.87 -24.52 -52.52
CA VAL A 264 2.05 -24.21 -53.74
C VAL A 264 0.52 -24.06 -53.56
N SER A 265 0.08 -22.82 -53.30
CA SER A 265 -1.10 -22.14 -53.92
C SER A 265 -2.52 -22.73 -53.71
N LYS A 266 -3.65 -22.06 -54.02
CA LYS A 266 -3.90 -20.80 -54.76
C LYS A 266 -5.28 -20.21 -54.35
N GLN A 267 -5.60 -19.06 -54.94
CA GLN A 267 -6.96 -18.51 -55.17
C GLN A 267 -7.95 -19.63 -55.62
N GLU A 268 -9.27 -19.51 -55.47
CA GLU A 268 -10.12 -18.39 -55.91
C GLU A 268 -11.56 -18.49 -55.35
N ALA A 269 -12.34 -17.39 -55.41
CA ALA A 269 -13.77 -17.36 -55.02
C ALA A 269 -14.67 -17.96 -56.14
N PRO A 270 -15.99 -18.21 -55.93
CA PRO A 270 -16.97 -17.10 -56.02
C PRO A 270 -18.32 -17.25 -55.27
N MET A 271 -19.07 -16.13 -55.25
CA MET A 271 -20.53 -16.00 -55.00
C MET A 271 -21.38 -16.95 -55.90
N LYS A 272 -22.65 -17.30 -55.62
CA LYS A 272 -23.86 -16.41 -55.66
C LYS A 272 -25.20 -17.15 -55.40
N LYS A 273 -26.12 -16.51 -54.67
CA LYS A 273 -27.61 -16.44 -54.82
C LYS A 273 -28.50 -17.72 -55.00
N ARG A 274 -29.37 -17.94 -53.98
CA ARG A 274 -30.85 -17.75 -53.98
C ARG A 274 -31.75 -18.57 -54.95
N LYS A 275 -32.76 -19.32 -54.42
CA LYS A 275 -34.21 -19.07 -54.65
C LYS A 275 -35.23 -20.02 -53.96
N ASP A 276 -36.28 -19.38 -53.43
CA ASP A 276 -37.75 -19.63 -53.54
C ASP A 276 -38.55 -20.74 -52.80
N SER A 277 -39.84 -20.37 -52.60
CA SER A 277 -41.08 -21.12 -52.24
C SER A 277 -41.24 -21.64 -50.80
N SER A 278 -42.20 -21.18 -49.96
CA SER A 278 -43.70 -21.17 -50.02
C SER A 278 -44.32 -22.53 -49.63
N LEU A 279 -45.46 -22.69 -48.93
CA LEU A 279 -46.49 -21.79 -48.38
C LEU A 279 -47.51 -22.65 -47.53
N LEU A 280 -48.43 -21.99 -46.79
CA LEU A 280 -49.79 -22.45 -46.35
C LEU A 280 -50.00 -23.38 -45.10
N ASP A 281 -50.81 -22.84 -44.16
CA ASP A 281 -52.09 -23.36 -43.59
C ASP A 281 -52.17 -24.55 -42.58
N SER A 282 -53.16 -24.60 -41.66
CA SER A 282 -54.08 -23.59 -41.06
C SER A 282 -54.89 -24.15 -39.85
N GLU A 283 -55.21 -23.29 -38.86
CA GLU A 283 -56.48 -23.08 -38.07
C GLU A 283 -57.55 -24.19 -37.78
N PRO A 284 -58.67 -23.94 -37.02
CA PRO A 284 -59.08 -22.80 -36.14
C PRO A 284 -59.72 -23.18 -34.76
N SER A 285 -60.08 -22.15 -33.95
CA SER A 285 -61.47 -21.82 -33.48
C SER A 285 -61.65 -21.37 -32.00
N ASP A 286 -62.05 -20.10 -31.83
CA ASP A 286 -63.24 -19.57 -31.09
C ASP A 286 -63.46 -19.87 -29.57
N SER A 287 -63.97 -18.95 -28.73
CA SER A 287 -64.48 -17.56 -28.94
C SER A 287 -64.68 -16.75 -27.64
N GLU A 288 -64.99 -15.46 -27.81
CA GLU A 288 -65.64 -14.49 -26.88
C GLU A 288 -64.82 -13.82 -25.74
N SER A 289 -65.10 -12.55 -25.34
CA SER A 289 -65.23 -11.28 -26.09
C SER A 289 -65.31 -10.09 -25.10
N GLY A 290 -65.01 -8.86 -25.55
CA GLY A 290 -65.67 -7.66 -25.00
C GLY A 290 -64.86 -6.67 -24.15
N LEU A 291 -63.79 -6.05 -24.71
CA LEU A 291 -63.39 -4.62 -24.54
C LEU A 291 -61.96 -4.39 -25.11
N SER A 292 -61.77 -4.55 -26.42
CA SER A 292 -60.44 -4.40 -27.05
C SER A 292 -60.45 -3.68 -28.43
N GLU A 293 -61.48 -2.91 -28.74
CA GLU A 293 -61.63 -2.22 -30.04
C GLU A 293 -61.68 -0.69 -29.92
N VAL A 294 -60.63 -0.10 -29.33
CA VAL A 294 -60.12 1.19 -29.81
C VAL A 294 -58.59 1.14 -29.79
N SER A 295 -57.96 1.57 -30.89
CA SER A 295 -56.50 1.70 -31.05
C SER A 295 -55.68 0.43 -31.33
N SER A 296 -56.05 -0.30 -32.40
CA SER A 296 -55.02 -0.91 -33.26
C SER A 296 -54.40 0.14 -34.19
N TYR A 297 -53.91 1.26 -33.63
CA TYR A 297 -53.10 2.23 -34.38
C TYR A 297 -51.75 1.58 -34.69
N SER A 298 -51.68 0.88 -35.84
CA SER A 298 -50.44 0.35 -36.39
C SER A 298 -49.55 1.51 -36.84
N PHE A 299 -48.79 2.07 -35.89
CA PHE A 299 -47.72 3.00 -36.22
C PHE A 299 -46.77 2.35 -37.24
N TYR A 300 -46.61 3.00 -38.38
CA TYR A 300 -45.41 2.82 -39.19
C TYR A 300 -44.22 3.07 -38.26
N LYS A 301 -43.37 2.07 -38.05
CA LYS A 301 -42.12 2.21 -37.31
C LYS A 301 -41.04 2.60 -38.31
N PRO A 302 -40.56 3.87 -38.35
CA PRO A 302 -39.26 4.16 -38.94
C PRO A 302 -38.19 3.40 -38.15
N SER A 303 -36.94 3.40 -38.61
CA SER A 303 -35.83 2.85 -37.82
C SER A 303 -35.88 3.39 -36.39
N GLY A 304 -35.94 2.48 -35.39
CA GLY A 304 -36.18 2.80 -33.98
C GLY A 304 -35.21 3.83 -33.38
N LEU A 305 -34.09 4.09 -34.06
CA LEU A 305 -33.14 5.18 -33.80
C LEU A 305 -33.79 6.46 -33.27
N ALA A 306 -34.80 7.05 -33.94
CA ALA A 306 -35.26 8.39 -33.54
C ALA A 306 -35.80 8.43 -32.10
N LEU A 307 -36.66 7.47 -31.74
CA LEU A 307 -37.29 7.40 -30.41
C LEU A 307 -36.38 6.73 -29.37
N GLU A 308 -35.60 5.74 -29.78
CA GLU A 308 -34.78 4.95 -28.86
C GLU A 308 -33.38 5.55 -28.66
N ALA A 309 -32.87 6.43 -29.53
CA ALA A 309 -31.49 6.94 -29.41
C ALA A 309 -31.21 7.66 -28.09
N PRO A 310 -32.04 8.60 -27.60
CA PRO A 310 -31.78 9.22 -26.29
C PRO A 310 -31.84 8.20 -25.15
N SER A 311 -32.79 7.25 -25.21
CA SER A 311 -32.93 6.19 -24.20
C SER A 311 -31.72 5.24 -24.17
N LYS A 312 -31.21 4.83 -25.35
CA LYS A 312 -30.03 3.98 -25.50
C LYS A 312 -28.77 4.72 -25.14
N TYR A 313 -28.68 6.01 -25.48
CA TYR A 313 -27.56 6.86 -25.13
C TYR A 313 -27.43 7.05 -23.62
N VAL A 314 -28.49 7.46 -22.90
CA VAL A 314 -28.43 7.58 -21.42
C VAL A 314 -28.17 6.22 -20.76
N SER A 315 -28.74 5.13 -21.31
CA SER A 315 -28.50 3.76 -20.80
C SER A 315 -27.09 3.24 -21.12
N SER A 316 -26.38 3.84 -22.09
CA SER A 316 -24.99 3.49 -22.43
C SER A 316 -23.95 4.23 -21.58
N MET A 317 -24.37 5.21 -20.76
CA MET A 317 -23.46 5.92 -19.87
C MET A 317 -23.07 5.03 -18.67
N PRO A 318 -21.79 4.97 -18.26
CA PRO A 318 -21.37 4.21 -17.08
C PRO A 318 -22.13 4.62 -15.83
N SER A 319 -22.70 3.68 -15.08
CA SER A 319 -23.45 3.96 -13.85
C SER A 319 -22.63 3.51 -12.61
N LYS A 320 -23.16 3.74 -11.39
CA LYS A 320 -22.49 3.38 -10.11
C LYS A 320 -23.00 2.06 -9.50
N GLY A 321 -23.87 1.31 -10.18
CA GLY A 321 -24.42 0.01 -9.75
C GLY A 321 -25.31 -0.03 -8.50
N VAL A 322 -25.39 1.06 -7.73
CA VAL A 322 -25.96 1.05 -6.37
C VAL A 322 -27.35 0.40 -6.31
N ARG A 323 -28.22 0.63 -7.31
CA ARG A 323 -29.59 0.11 -7.33
C ARG A 323 -29.65 -1.41 -7.45
N SER A 324 -28.97 -2.04 -8.40
CA SER A 324 -29.05 -3.50 -8.50
C SER A 324 -28.24 -4.19 -7.39
N THR A 325 -27.15 -3.57 -6.91
CA THR A 325 -26.50 -4.05 -5.66
C THR A 325 -27.52 -4.11 -4.51
N LEU A 326 -28.36 -3.08 -4.37
CA LEU A 326 -29.38 -3.00 -3.34
C LEU A 326 -30.52 -4.00 -3.55
N ILE A 327 -30.94 -4.24 -4.80
CA ILE A 327 -31.90 -5.31 -5.14
C ILE A 327 -31.36 -6.67 -4.70
N GLU A 328 -30.14 -7.01 -5.08
CA GLU A 328 -29.52 -8.29 -4.68
C GLU A 328 -29.40 -8.41 -3.15
N ALA A 329 -28.95 -7.33 -2.50
CA ALA A 329 -28.83 -7.27 -1.05
C ALA A 329 -30.17 -7.48 -0.35
N LEU A 330 -31.23 -6.74 -0.74
CA LEU A 330 -32.58 -6.91 -0.19
C LEU A 330 -33.16 -8.29 -0.50
N ASN A 331 -32.80 -8.89 -1.64
CA ASN A 331 -33.24 -10.23 -2.00
C ASN A 331 -32.65 -11.34 -1.12
N THR A 332 -31.60 -11.05 -0.35
CA THR A 332 -31.11 -11.93 0.73
C THR A 332 -32.21 -12.20 1.77
N TRP A 333 -33.09 -11.22 2.04
CA TRP A 333 -34.19 -11.36 3.00
C TRP A 333 -35.56 -11.52 2.35
N LEU A 334 -35.75 -10.98 1.14
CA LEU A 334 -37.04 -10.99 0.44
C LEU A 334 -37.23 -12.16 -0.52
N HIS A 335 -36.18 -12.92 -0.87
CA HIS A 335 -36.25 -14.18 -1.64
C HIS A 335 -37.20 -14.19 -2.87
N VAL A 336 -37.30 -13.08 -3.59
CA VAL A 336 -38.24 -12.87 -4.69
C VAL A 336 -37.95 -13.84 -5.86
N PRO A 337 -38.96 -14.54 -6.45
CA PRO A 337 -38.75 -15.61 -7.43
C PRO A 337 -38.04 -15.19 -8.72
N SER A 338 -37.25 -16.10 -9.32
CA SER A 338 -36.31 -15.85 -10.43
C SER A 338 -36.89 -15.29 -11.75
N GLY A 339 -38.22 -15.24 -11.89
CA GLY A 339 -38.91 -14.43 -12.91
C GLY A 339 -39.07 -12.94 -12.56
N ARG A 340 -39.51 -12.62 -11.33
CA ARG A 340 -40.04 -11.29 -10.96
C ARG A 340 -39.03 -10.13 -10.88
N ILE A 341 -37.91 -10.23 -10.14
CA ILE A 341 -36.86 -9.17 -10.14
C ILE A 341 -36.39 -8.78 -11.55
N LYS A 342 -36.33 -9.68 -12.54
CA LYS A 342 -35.99 -9.29 -13.93
C LYS A 342 -36.95 -8.21 -14.47
N ALA A 343 -38.25 -8.37 -14.20
CA ALA A 343 -39.24 -7.36 -14.53
C ALA A 343 -39.12 -6.11 -13.64
N ILE A 344 -38.90 -6.26 -12.32
CA ILE A 344 -38.67 -5.13 -11.40
C ILE A 344 -37.48 -4.27 -11.87
N MET A 345 -36.36 -4.89 -12.24
CA MET A 345 -35.16 -4.18 -12.73
C MET A 345 -35.41 -3.47 -14.05
N SER A 346 -36.14 -4.09 -15.00
CA SER A 346 -36.52 -3.45 -16.26
C SER A 346 -37.31 -2.17 -16.01
N VAL A 347 -38.33 -2.25 -15.15
CA VAL A 347 -39.20 -1.13 -14.76
C VAL A 347 -38.38 -0.03 -14.09
N ILE A 348 -37.61 -0.36 -13.05
CA ILE A 348 -36.81 0.61 -12.28
C ILE A 348 -35.76 1.32 -13.15
N ASN A 349 -35.07 0.58 -14.03
CA ASN A 349 -34.07 1.16 -14.92
C ASN A 349 -34.71 2.07 -15.97
N SER A 350 -35.86 1.70 -16.53
CA SER A 350 -36.61 2.55 -17.47
C SER A 350 -37.05 3.86 -16.81
N LEU A 351 -37.68 3.77 -15.62
CA LEU A 351 -38.13 4.95 -14.87
C LEU A 351 -36.96 5.85 -14.45
N HIS A 352 -35.85 5.27 -14.00
CA HIS A 352 -34.68 6.06 -13.62
C HIS A 352 -34.05 6.77 -14.83
N ASN A 353 -33.83 6.08 -15.94
CA ASN A 353 -33.21 6.70 -17.12
C ASN A 353 -34.13 7.77 -17.74
N ALA A 354 -35.46 7.60 -17.66
CA ALA A 354 -36.42 8.65 -17.99
C ALA A 354 -36.29 9.87 -17.08
N SER A 355 -36.16 9.68 -15.76
CA SER A 355 -35.94 10.78 -14.80
C SER A 355 -34.64 11.54 -15.05
N LEU A 356 -33.52 10.85 -15.39
CA LEU A 356 -32.24 11.51 -15.68
C LEU A 356 -32.30 12.44 -16.90
N ILE A 357 -32.99 12.02 -17.96
CA ILE A 357 -33.16 12.83 -19.17
C ILE A 357 -33.90 14.14 -18.88
N LEU A 358 -34.91 14.09 -17.99
CA LEU A 358 -35.67 15.26 -17.58
C LEU A 358 -34.88 16.13 -16.61
N ASP A 359 -34.24 15.53 -15.59
CA ASP A 359 -33.35 16.18 -14.61
C ASP A 359 -32.22 16.97 -15.32
N ASP A 360 -31.52 16.38 -16.28
CA ASP A 360 -30.51 17.06 -17.12
C ASP A 360 -31.05 18.30 -17.84
N LEU A 361 -32.28 18.23 -18.34
CA LEU A 361 -32.91 19.31 -19.10
C LEU A 361 -33.43 20.41 -18.19
N GLU A 362 -34.03 20.04 -17.06
CA GLU A 362 -34.60 20.93 -16.06
C GLU A 362 -33.49 21.68 -15.29
N ASP A 363 -32.36 21.02 -15.04
CA ASP A 363 -31.18 21.65 -14.44
C ASP A 363 -30.30 22.40 -15.47
N ASN A 364 -30.52 22.17 -16.78
CA ASN A 364 -29.72 22.68 -17.90
C ASN A 364 -28.24 22.26 -17.79
N SER A 365 -27.99 21.06 -17.25
CA SER A 365 -26.67 20.52 -16.98
C SER A 365 -26.02 20.10 -18.32
N PRO A 366 -24.88 20.69 -18.73
CA PRO A 366 -24.28 20.41 -20.04
C PRO A 366 -23.66 19.00 -20.13
N LEU A 367 -23.33 18.42 -18.97
CA LEU A 367 -22.67 17.12 -18.84
C LEU A 367 -23.43 16.21 -17.88
N ARG A 368 -23.54 14.93 -18.23
CA ARG A 368 -23.95 13.83 -17.34
C ARG A 368 -22.84 12.80 -17.34
N ARG A 369 -22.24 12.55 -16.17
CA ARG A 369 -21.15 11.57 -15.96
C ARG A 369 -19.93 11.80 -16.87
N GLY A 370 -19.60 13.07 -17.13
CA GLY A 370 -18.51 13.48 -18.03
C GLY A 370 -18.84 13.48 -19.54
N PHE A 371 -20.03 13.02 -19.94
CA PHE A 371 -20.49 13.02 -21.34
C PHE A 371 -21.54 14.11 -21.59
N PRO A 372 -21.70 14.62 -22.83
CA PRO A 372 -22.76 15.58 -23.14
C PRO A 372 -24.15 15.05 -22.78
N SER A 373 -24.96 15.85 -22.10
CA SER A 373 -26.33 15.48 -21.72
C SER A 373 -27.22 15.25 -22.95
N THR A 374 -28.31 14.48 -22.82
CA THR A 374 -29.08 14.04 -24.00
C THR A 374 -29.65 15.20 -24.81
N HIS A 375 -30.03 16.29 -24.13
CA HIS A 375 -30.59 17.48 -24.77
C HIS A 375 -29.55 18.29 -25.56
N ILE A 376 -28.25 18.13 -25.27
CA ILE A 376 -27.13 18.73 -26.03
C ILE A 376 -26.94 18.00 -27.37
N LEU A 377 -27.09 16.66 -27.40
CA LEU A 377 -26.86 15.86 -28.61
C LEU A 377 -28.09 15.68 -29.49
N PHE A 378 -29.27 15.46 -28.89
CA PHE A 378 -30.51 15.16 -29.63
C PHE A 378 -31.50 16.32 -29.64
N GLY A 379 -31.18 17.43 -28.94
CA GLY A 379 -32.10 18.52 -28.70
C GLY A 379 -33.10 18.23 -27.56
N GLN A 380 -33.64 19.31 -27.00
CA GLN A 380 -34.58 19.25 -25.88
C GLN A 380 -35.85 18.46 -26.24
N ALA A 381 -36.49 18.79 -27.37
CA ALA A 381 -37.76 18.17 -27.79
C ALA A 381 -37.68 16.64 -27.95
N GLN A 382 -36.59 16.13 -28.55
CA GLN A 382 -36.41 14.69 -28.75
C GLN A 382 -36.10 13.98 -27.43
N SER A 383 -35.37 14.64 -26.52
CA SER A 383 -35.08 14.13 -25.18
C SER A 383 -36.37 13.96 -24.36
N ILE A 384 -37.20 15.01 -24.25
CA ILE A 384 -38.50 14.97 -23.55
C ILE A 384 -39.39 13.85 -24.10
N ASN A 385 -39.53 13.77 -25.42
CA ASN A 385 -40.39 12.77 -26.06
C ASN A 385 -39.93 11.34 -25.77
N SER A 386 -38.62 11.11 -25.70
CA SER A 386 -38.04 9.80 -25.40
C SER A 386 -38.20 9.42 -23.93
N ALA A 387 -38.00 10.35 -23.00
CA ALA A 387 -38.24 10.13 -21.57
C ALA A 387 -39.72 9.79 -21.28
N ASN A 388 -40.66 10.55 -21.84
CA ASN A 388 -42.10 10.29 -21.68
C ASN A 388 -42.51 8.91 -22.23
N PHE A 389 -41.91 8.47 -23.34
CA PHE A 389 -42.13 7.13 -23.88
C PHE A 389 -41.63 6.02 -22.93
N MET A 390 -40.51 6.24 -22.23
CA MET A 390 -39.95 5.28 -21.27
C MET A 390 -40.84 5.10 -20.03
N PHE A 391 -41.47 6.18 -19.54
CA PHE A 391 -42.50 6.09 -18.48
C PHE A 391 -43.69 5.21 -18.92
N VAL A 392 -44.23 5.45 -20.12
CA VAL A 392 -45.35 4.65 -20.66
C VAL A 392 -44.95 3.17 -20.81
N ARG A 393 -43.72 2.89 -21.24
CA ARG A 393 -43.20 1.51 -21.33
C ARG A 393 -43.07 0.83 -19.97
N ALA A 394 -42.53 1.51 -18.97
CA ALA A 394 -42.39 0.95 -17.63
C ALA A 394 -43.76 0.52 -17.05
N VAL A 395 -44.80 1.34 -17.21
CA VAL A 395 -46.16 1.01 -16.73
C VAL A 395 -46.77 -0.19 -17.49
N GLN A 396 -46.50 -0.31 -18.79
CA GLN A 396 -46.90 -1.49 -19.58
C GLN A 396 -46.19 -2.76 -19.09
N ASP A 397 -44.88 -2.67 -18.84
CA ASP A 397 -44.06 -3.80 -18.38
C ASP A 397 -44.50 -4.30 -16.99
N VAL A 398 -44.84 -3.39 -16.05
CA VAL A 398 -45.43 -3.77 -14.75
C VAL A 398 -46.73 -4.54 -14.95
N THR A 399 -47.65 -4.00 -15.75
CA THR A 399 -48.99 -4.56 -15.98
C THR A 399 -48.94 -5.97 -16.60
N GLN A 400 -47.90 -6.27 -17.37
CA GLN A 400 -47.73 -7.57 -18.05
C GLN A 400 -46.96 -8.61 -17.22
N ASN A 401 -46.01 -8.18 -16.39
CA ASN A 401 -45.00 -9.08 -15.81
C ASN A 401 -44.98 -9.13 -14.27
N LEU A 402 -45.73 -8.27 -13.57
CA LEU A 402 -45.79 -8.16 -12.11
C LEU A 402 -47.24 -8.24 -11.60
N SER A 403 -47.43 -8.22 -10.29
CA SER A 403 -48.74 -8.24 -9.64
C SER A 403 -49.50 -6.90 -9.78
N PRO A 404 -50.84 -6.89 -9.57
CA PRO A 404 -51.60 -5.64 -9.50
C PRO A 404 -51.13 -4.69 -8.39
N ALA A 405 -50.58 -5.21 -7.28
CA ALA A 405 -50.05 -4.40 -6.19
C ALA A 405 -48.77 -3.65 -6.59
N ALA A 406 -47.94 -4.23 -7.47
CA ALA A 406 -46.77 -3.58 -8.05
C ALA A 406 -47.15 -2.35 -8.90
N LEU A 407 -48.29 -2.39 -9.62
CA LEU A 407 -48.79 -1.24 -10.39
C LEU A 407 -49.18 -0.07 -9.48
N THR A 408 -49.90 -0.33 -8.39
CA THR A 408 -50.24 0.69 -7.39
C THR A 408 -48.98 1.32 -6.80
N ALA A 409 -47.99 0.52 -6.41
CA ALA A 409 -46.75 1.03 -5.84
C ALA A 409 -45.97 1.93 -6.83
N VAL A 410 -45.93 1.59 -8.12
CA VAL A 410 -45.25 2.41 -9.14
C VAL A 410 -45.97 3.74 -9.38
N LEU A 411 -47.30 3.73 -9.46
CA LEU A 411 -48.06 4.97 -9.72
C LEU A 411 -47.96 5.96 -8.55
N GLU A 412 -48.09 5.47 -7.30
CA GLU A 412 -48.01 6.31 -6.10
C GLU A 412 -46.61 6.93 -5.91
N GLU A 413 -45.54 6.15 -6.04
CA GLU A 413 -44.18 6.68 -5.85
C GLU A 413 -43.74 7.55 -7.05
N LEU A 414 -44.31 7.37 -8.26
CA LEU A 414 -44.13 8.30 -9.37
C LEU A 414 -44.81 9.65 -9.13
N GLU A 415 -46.01 9.67 -8.56
CA GLU A 415 -46.67 10.92 -8.13
C GLU A 415 -45.80 11.65 -7.10
N GLY A 416 -45.27 10.92 -6.11
CA GLY A 416 -44.30 11.44 -5.14
C GLY A 416 -43.04 12.03 -5.79
N LEU A 417 -42.44 11.32 -6.76
CA LEU A 417 -41.25 11.78 -7.49
C LEU A 417 -41.49 13.13 -8.19
N TYR A 418 -42.61 13.29 -8.90
CA TYR A 418 -42.95 14.56 -9.55
C TYR A 418 -43.29 15.68 -8.55
N LEU A 419 -43.92 15.36 -7.42
CA LEU A 419 -44.18 16.33 -6.37
C LEU A 419 -42.87 16.86 -5.77
N GLY A 420 -41.92 15.97 -5.44
CA GLY A 420 -40.59 16.36 -4.94
C GLY A 420 -39.81 17.21 -5.95
N GLN A 421 -39.80 16.82 -7.22
CA GLN A 421 -39.18 17.61 -8.30
C GLN A 421 -39.80 19.01 -8.41
N SER A 422 -41.13 19.13 -8.28
CA SER A 422 -41.81 20.42 -8.38
C SER A 422 -41.36 21.44 -7.33
N TRP A 423 -40.99 20.99 -6.13
CA TRP A 423 -40.48 21.86 -5.06
C TRP A 423 -39.04 22.32 -5.33
N ASP A 424 -38.15 21.42 -5.75
CA ASP A 424 -36.76 21.74 -6.13
C ASP A 424 -36.72 22.81 -7.23
N LEU A 425 -37.51 22.61 -8.29
CA LEU A 425 -37.67 23.58 -9.39
C LEU A 425 -38.32 24.90 -8.93
N TYR A 426 -39.34 24.85 -8.07
CA TYR A 426 -39.99 26.05 -7.55
C TYR A 426 -39.01 26.91 -6.75
N TRP A 427 -38.21 26.31 -5.86
CA TRP A 427 -37.21 27.01 -5.07
C TRP A 427 -36.11 27.61 -5.95
N LYS A 428 -35.55 26.81 -6.87
CA LYS A 428 -34.53 27.24 -7.85
C LYS A 428 -35.01 28.40 -8.72
N HIS A 429 -36.22 28.31 -9.29
CA HIS A 429 -36.75 29.36 -10.18
C HIS A 429 -37.11 30.65 -9.44
N ASN A 430 -37.77 30.55 -8.27
CA ASN A 430 -38.22 31.72 -7.51
C ASN A 430 -37.15 32.27 -6.56
N LEU A 431 -35.97 31.63 -6.50
CA LEU A 431 -34.89 31.92 -5.55
C LEU A 431 -35.36 31.91 -4.08
N ALA A 432 -36.29 31.02 -3.79
CA ALA A 432 -36.93 30.85 -2.50
C ALA A 432 -36.29 29.66 -1.77
N CYS A 433 -35.23 29.92 -0.98
CA CYS A 433 -34.59 28.90 -0.16
C CYS A 433 -35.62 28.27 0.82
N PRO A 434 -35.75 26.93 0.87
CA PRO A 434 -36.60 26.22 1.83
C PRO A 434 -36.02 26.25 3.24
N SER A 435 -36.82 25.81 4.22
CA SER A 435 -36.32 25.30 5.50
C SER A 435 -35.74 23.90 5.37
N GLU A 436 -34.91 23.49 6.34
CA GLU A 436 -34.39 22.11 6.43
C GLU A 436 -35.51 21.06 6.45
N SER A 437 -36.64 21.36 7.09
CA SER A 437 -37.81 20.46 7.15
C SER A 437 -38.49 20.27 5.80
N GLU A 438 -38.61 21.34 5.01
CA GLU A 438 -39.16 21.28 3.65
C GLU A 438 -38.19 20.57 2.70
N TYR A 439 -36.88 20.84 2.82
CA TYR A 439 -35.84 20.13 2.08
C TYR A 439 -35.91 18.62 2.35
N VAL A 440 -35.92 18.17 3.61
CA VAL A 440 -35.99 16.72 3.92
C VAL A 440 -37.28 16.10 3.38
N ASN A 441 -38.41 16.81 3.44
CA ASN A 441 -39.67 16.33 2.87
C ASN A 441 -39.60 16.23 1.33
N MET A 442 -38.92 17.16 0.65
CA MET A 442 -38.62 17.07 -0.78
C MET A 442 -37.78 15.83 -1.08
N VAL A 443 -36.71 15.58 -0.32
CA VAL A 443 -35.84 14.42 -0.49
C VAL A 443 -36.60 13.11 -0.31
N ASP A 444 -37.49 13.02 0.68
CA ASP A 444 -38.32 11.84 0.91
C ASP A 444 -39.25 11.55 -0.27
N HIS A 445 -39.76 12.58 -0.96
CA HIS A 445 -40.63 12.43 -2.13
C HIS A 445 -39.85 12.19 -3.44
N LYS A 446 -38.70 12.86 -3.63
CA LYS A 446 -37.78 12.71 -4.77
C LYS A 446 -36.90 11.46 -4.60
N THR A 447 -35.72 11.60 -4.01
CA THR A 447 -34.71 10.52 -3.94
C THR A 447 -35.16 9.33 -3.09
N GLY A 448 -35.91 9.56 -2.01
CA GLY A 448 -36.50 8.51 -1.16
C GLY A 448 -37.60 7.70 -1.86
N GLY A 449 -38.38 8.33 -2.75
CA GLY A 449 -39.45 7.66 -3.50
C GLY A 449 -38.95 6.53 -4.39
N MET A 450 -37.78 6.71 -5.02
CA MET A 450 -37.19 5.65 -5.86
C MET A 450 -36.73 4.42 -5.03
N PHE A 451 -36.22 4.62 -3.80
CA PHE A 451 -35.85 3.52 -2.90
C PHE A 451 -37.08 2.80 -2.32
N ARG A 452 -38.16 3.54 -1.99
CA ARG A 452 -39.44 2.93 -1.57
C ARG A 452 -40.11 2.16 -2.70
N MET A 453 -40.17 2.71 -3.90
CA MET A 453 -40.71 2.03 -5.08
C MET A 453 -40.03 0.68 -5.31
N LEU A 454 -38.69 0.65 -5.22
CA LEU A 454 -37.90 -0.57 -5.34
C LEU A 454 -38.31 -1.64 -4.32
N LEU A 455 -38.36 -1.25 -3.04
CA LEU A 455 -38.72 -2.15 -1.94
C LEU A 455 -40.16 -2.65 -2.09
N ARG A 456 -41.12 -1.74 -2.33
CA ARG A 456 -42.55 -2.09 -2.45
C ARG A 456 -42.80 -3.05 -3.61
N LEU A 457 -42.09 -2.87 -4.73
CA LEU A 457 -42.08 -3.83 -5.84
C LEU A 457 -41.54 -5.20 -5.42
N MET A 458 -40.43 -5.26 -4.67
CA MET A 458 -39.89 -6.54 -4.20
C MET A 458 -40.79 -7.22 -3.17
N GLN A 459 -41.41 -6.47 -2.26
CA GLN A 459 -42.36 -7.00 -1.28
C GLN A 459 -43.65 -7.53 -1.94
N ALA A 460 -44.17 -6.85 -2.96
CA ALA A 460 -45.36 -7.27 -3.71
C ALA A 460 -45.16 -8.58 -4.50
N GLU A 461 -43.92 -8.92 -4.83
CA GLU A 461 -43.56 -10.12 -5.60
C GLU A 461 -42.88 -11.22 -4.77
N SER A 462 -42.82 -11.07 -3.43
CA SER A 462 -42.25 -12.08 -2.54
C SER A 462 -43.27 -13.11 -2.10
N ASP A 463 -42.94 -14.40 -2.25
CA ASP A 463 -43.70 -15.53 -1.67
C ASP A 463 -43.52 -15.63 -0.14
N LEU A 464 -42.46 -15.02 0.40
CA LEU A 464 -42.20 -14.90 1.83
C LEU A 464 -42.52 -13.48 2.28
N THR A 465 -43.67 -13.29 2.92
CA THR A 465 -44.06 -12.01 3.53
C THR A 465 -43.91 -12.07 5.06
N PRO A 466 -42.68 -12.02 5.63
CA PRO A 466 -42.53 -11.67 7.03
C PRO A 466 -42.96 -10.21 7.23
N GLN A 467 -43.46 -9.87 8.42
CA GLN A 467 -43.87 -8.51 8.80
C GLN A 467 -42.66 -7.60 9.06
N LEU A 468 -41.69 -7.56 8.15
CA LEU A 468 -40.52 -6.71 8.23
C LEU A 468 -40.89 -5.28 7.78
N ASP A 469 -40.87 -4.37 8.73
CA ASP A 469 -40.99 -2.94 8.46
C ASP A 469 -39.62 -2.37 8.04
N PHE A 470 -39.48 -2.09 6.74
CA PHE A 470 -38.31 -1.45 6.14
C PHE A 470 -38.50 0.07 5.93
N HIS A 471 -39.58 0.67 6.44
CA HIS A 471 -39.88 2.08 6.20
C HIS A 471 -38.72 2.99 6.65
N ARG A 472 -38.20 2.78 7.88
CA ARG A 472 -37.05 3.52 8.40
C ARG A 472 -35.80 3.32 7.54
N LEU A 473 -35.46 2.09 7.15
CA LEU A 473 -34.35 1.79 6.24
C LEU A 473 -34.42 2.62 4.95
N THR A 474 -35.59 2.67 4.29
CA THR A 474 -35.74 3.41 3.01
C THR A 474 -35.63 4.93 3.17
N LEU A 475 -36.17 5.50 4.26
CA LEU A 475 -36.03 6.93 4.56
C LEU A 475 -34.57 7.29 4.86
N LEU A 476 -33.89 6.50 5.70
CA LEU A 476 -32.48 6.72 6.03
C LEU A 476 -31.59 6.63 4.79
N PHE A 477 -31.76 5.61 3.93
CA PHE A 477 -30.98 5.51 2.69
C PHE A 477 -31.25 6.67 1.73
N GLY A 478 -32.51 7.07 1.54
CA GLY A 478 -32.86 8.20 0.66
C GLY A 478 -32.22 9.52 1.12
N ARG A 479 -32.34 9.83 2.42
CA ARG A 479 -31.78 11.06 3.02
C ARG A 479 -30.25 11.05 3.03
N PHE A 480 -29.64 9.95 3.49
CA PHE A 480 -28.18 9.79 3.50
C PHE A 480 -27.59 9.91 2.09
N PHE A 481 -28.21 9.27 1.08
CA PHE A 481 -27.71 9.33 -0.29
C PHE A 481 -27.77 10.74 -0.88
N GLN A 482 -28.86 11.49 -0.65
CA GLN A 482 -29.00 12.85 -1.13
C GLN A 482 -28.02 13.82 -0.43
N ILE A 483 -28.05 13.89 0.90
CA ILE A 483 -27.21 14.82 1.67
C ILE A 483 -25.72 14.53 1.43
N ARG A 484 -25.37 13.28 1.13
CA ARG A 484 -24.00 12.89 0.76
C ARG A 484 -23.64 13.36 -0.66
N ASP A 485 -24.52 13.29 -1.66
CA ASP A 485 -24.23 13.83 -3.00
C ASP A 485 -24.06 15.36 -2.93
N ASP A 486 -24.95 16.04 -2.20
CA ASP A 486 -24.89 17.47 -1.90
C ASP A 486 -23.56 17.86 -1.20
N TYR A 487 -23.10 17.08 -0.21
CA TYR A 487 -21.80 17.34 0.45
C TYR A 487 -20.61 17.11 -0.48
N MET A 488 -20.63 16.01 -1.24
CA MET A 488 -19.55 15.65 -2.17
C MET A 488 -19.42 16.62 -3.35
N ASN A 489 -20.48 17.38 -3.69
CA ASN A 489 -20.44 18.46 -4.67
C ASN A 489 -19.42 19.57 -4.33
N PHE A 490 -19.16 19.77 -3.03
CA PHE A 490 -18.22 20.79 -2.51
C PHE A 490 -16.85 20.21 -2.11
N GLN A 491 -16.66 18.89 -2.19
CA GLN A 491 -15.34 18.28 -2.04
C GLN A 491 -14.60 18.29 -3.38
N ASP A 492 -13.29 18.05 -3.37
CA ASP A 492 -12.45 18.09 -4.59
C ASP A 492 -12.65 16.85 -5.47
N TYR A 493 -13.87 16.68 -5.99
CA TYR A 493 -14.34 15.53 -6.79
C TYR A 493 -14.06 15.77 -8.29
N THR A 494 -12.86 16.26 -8.60
CA THR A 494 -12.46 16.84 -9.90
C THR A 494 -12.06 15.80 -10.96
N ALA A 495 -12.92 14.79 -11.15
CA ALA A 495 -12.76 13.78 -12.22
C ALA A 495 -14.02 13.50 -13.07
N GLN A 496 -15.24 13.82 -12.59
CA GLN A 496 -16.50 13.44 -13.30
C GLN A 496 -17.62 14.50 -13.27
N LYS A 497 -17.49 15.53 -12.42
CA LYS A 497 -18.38 16.70 -12.33
C LYS A 497 -17.51 17.96 -12.23
N GLY A 498 -17.99 19.09 -12.74
CA GLY A 498 -17.36 20.40 -12.60
C GLY A 498 -17.31 20.87 -11.14
N LEU A 499 -16.42 21.85 -10.87
CA LEU A 499 -16.22 22.42 -9.54
C LEU A 499 -17.53 23.05 -9.03
N CYS A 500 -18.13 22.48 -7.97
CA CYS A 500 -19.36 22.95 -7.33
C CYS A 500 -20.52 23.21 -8.31
N GLU A 501 -20.87 22.24 -9.17
CA GLU A 501 -21.96 22.34 -10.16
C GLU A 501 -23.31 22.76 -9.56
N ASP A 502 -23.64 22.38 -8.33
CA ASP A 502 -24.90 22.78 -7.68
C ASP A 502 -25.02 24.32 -7.57
N LEU A 503 -23.88 25.01 -7.46
CA LEU A 503 -23.82 26.47 -7.49
C LEU A 503 -24.02 27.02 -8.91
N ASP A 504 -23.61 26.32 -9.97
CA ASP A 504 -23.95 26.74 -11.34
C ASP A 504 -25.45 26.59 -11.60
N GLU A 505 -26.03 25.48 -11.15
CA GLU A 505 -27.44 25.14 -11.34
C GLU A 505 -28.39 26.01 -10.51
N GLY A 506 -27.99 26.42 -9.31
CA GLY A 506 -28.88 27.14 -8.38
C GLY A 506 -29.69 26.29 -7.45
N LYS A 507 -29.19 25.09 -7.21
CA LYS A 507 -29.70 24.17 -6.21
C LYS A 507 -29.51 24.75 -4.81
N PHE A 508 -30.54 24.62 -3.98
CA PHE A 508 -30.43 24.81 -2.55
C PHE A 508 -30.04 23.46 -1.94
N SER A 509 -28.79 23.06 -2.12
CA SER A 509 -28.25 21.84 -1.52
C SER A 509 -28.16 21.96 0.02
N TYR A 510 -28.14 20.84 0.74
CA TYR A 510 -28.25 20.80 2.20
C TYR A 510 -27.29 21.76 2.94
N PRO A 511 -25.98 21.87 2.60
CA PRO A 511 -25.09 22.85 3.21
C PRO A 511 -25.54 24.31 2.99
N VAL A 512 -26.14 24.61 1.83
CA VAL A 512 -26.67 25.93 1.48
C VAL A 512 -27.96 26.22 2.24
N VAL A 513 -28.89 25.25 2.34
CA VAL A 513 -30.12 25.39 3.14
C VAL A 513 -29.78 25.67 4.60
N TYR A 514 -28.94 24.84 5.21
CA TYR A 514 -28.49 25.03 6.59
C TYR A 514 -27.86 26.42 6.79
N CYS A 515 -26.98 26.84 5.87
CA CYS A 515 -26.34 28.15 5.92
C CYS A 515 -27.34 29.31 5.81
N LEU A 516 -28.33 29.24 4.91
CA LEU A 516 -29.25 30.34 4.63
C LEU A 516 -30.42 30.45 5.62
N GLU A 517 -30.72 29.37 6.34
CA GLU A 517 -31.68 29.35 7.45
C GLU A 517 -31.05 29.86 8.76
N ASN A 518 -29.81 29.45 9.06
CA ASN A 518 -29.13 29.79 10.32
C ASN A 518 -28.30 31.08 10.27
N PHE A 519 -27.85 31.53 9.09
CA PHE A 519 -26.97 32.71 8.91
C PHE A 519 -27.52 33.66 7.83
N PRO A 520 -28.58 34.45 8.15
CA PRO A 520 -29.27 35.31 7.18
C PRO A 520 -28.38 36.36 6.50
N GLU A 521 -27.26 36.74 7.11
CA GLU A 521 -26.27 37.67 6.55
C GLU A 521 -25.69 37.17 5.21
N TYR A 522 -25.52 35.85 5.04
CA TYR A 522 -25.02 35.27 3.79
C TYR A 522 -26.10 35.17 2.70
N ARG A 523 -27.39 35.35 3.04
CA ARG A 523 -28.50 35.29 2.07
C ARG A 523 -28.35 36.31 0.94
N GLY A 524 -27.81 37.49 1.23
CA GLY A 524 -27.48 38.49 0.20
C GLY A 524 -26.41 38.02 -0.79
N HIS A 525 -25.42 37.24 -0.33
CA HIS A 525 -24.33 36.73 -1.17
C HIS A 525 -24.83 35.63 -2.12
N PHE A 526 -25.49 34.60 -1.58
CA PHE A 526 -26.05 33.52 -2.38
C PHE A 526 -27.09 34.05 -3.35
N LEU A 527 -28.14 34.74 -2.88
CA LEU A 527 -29.18 35.24 -3.78
C LEU A 527 -28.65 36.27 -4.80
N GLY A 528 -27.61 37.04 -4.46
CA GLY A 528 -26.95 37.99 -5.36
C GLY A 528 -26.23 37.30 -6.53
N VAL A 529 -25.49 36.22 -6.26
CA VAL A 529 -24.84 35.40 -7.30
C VAL A 529 -25.89 34.58 -8.07
N PHE A 530 -26.87 34.04 -7.36
CA PHE A 530 -27.90 33.16 -7.93
C PHE A 530 -28.78 33.89 -8.98
N ARG A 531 -29.00 35.21 -8.81
CA ARG A 531 -29.68 36.08 -9.77
C ARG A 531 -28.89 36.38 -11.05
N GLN A 532 -27.57 36.19 -11.04
CA GLN A 532 -26.68 36.50 -12.17
C GLN A 532 -26.51 35.32 -13.13
N ARG A 533 -27.13 34.16 -12.83
CA ARG A 533 -27.06 32.98 -13.69
C ARG A 533 -27.69 33.22 -15.05
N PRO A 534 -27.14 32.63 -16.12
CA PRO A 534 -27.84 32.57 -17.40
C PRO A 534 -29.16 31.82 -17.23
N THR A 535 -30.22 32.35 -17.84
CA THR A 535 -31.51 31.65 -17.96
C THR A 535 -31.58 30.95 -19.31
N VAL A 536 -32.47 29.97 -19.46
CA VAL A 536 -32.64 29.11 -20.65
C VAL A 536 -32.81 29.88 -21.97
N ALA A 537 -33.08 31.19 -21.93
CA ALA A 537 -33.24 32.06 -23.10
C ALA A 537 -31.92 32.61 -23.69
N THR A 538 -30.75 32.38 -23.08
CA THR A 538 -29.46 32.92 -23.58
C THR A 538 -28.56 31.83 -24.15
N VAL A 539 -28.16 31.97 -25.43
CA VAL A 539 -27.40 30.98 -26.21
C VAL A 539 -25.95 30.80 -25.72
N ASP A 540 -25.43 31.74 -24.93
CA ASP A 540 -24.07 31.76 -24.38
C ASP A 540 -24.07 31.58 -22.84
N ALA A 541 -24.74 30.53 -22.34
CA ALA A 541 -24.79 30.24 -20.91
C ALA A 541 -23.42 29.76 -20.37
N HIS A 542 -22.69 30.65 -19.69
CA HIS A 542 -21.41 30.35 -19.05
C HIS A 542 -21.61 29.94 -17.57
N PRO A 543 -20.80 29.00 -17.03
CA PRO A 543 -20.77 28.68 -15.59
C PRO A 543 -20.42 29.89 -14.72
N LEU A 544 -20.73 29.83 -13.42
CA LEU A 544 -20.32 30.86 -12.46
C LEU A 544 -18.80 30.97 -12.38
N SER A 545 -18.32 32.19 -12.16
CA SER A 545 -16.88 32.46 -12.03
C SER A 545 -16.27 31.68 -10.85
N ARG A 546 -15.00 31.30 -10.99
CA ARG A 546 -14.27 30.54 -9.96
C ARG A 546 -14.24 31.30 -8.63
N GLU A 547 -14.09 32.62 -8.69
CA GLU A 547 -14.06 33.52 -7.54
C GLU A 547 -15.42 33.54 -6.83
N SER A 548 -16.52 33.54 -7.59
CA SER A 548 -17.88 33.48 -7.04
C SER A 548 -18.12 32.17 -6.30
N LYS A 549 -17.70 31.03 -6.89
CA LYS A 549 -17.78 29.70 -6.25
C LYS A 549 -16.91 29.62 -5.00
N GLN A 550 -15.69 30.14 -5.04
CA GLN A 550 -14.79 30.21 -3.89
C GLN A 550 -15.36 31.07 -2.75
N HIS A 551 -15.96 32.22 -3.07
CA HIS A 551 -16.60 33.10 -2.08
C HIS A 551 -17.80 32.44 -1.39
N LEU A 552 -18.70 31.81 -2.15
CA LEU A 552 -19.83 31.08 -1.57
C LEU A 552 -19.36 29.87 -0.74
N THR A 553 -18.37 29.11 -1.20
CA THR A 553 -17.76 28.01 -0.45
C THR A 553 -17.10 28.51 0.85
N ALA A 554 -16.46 29.68 0.83
CA ALA A 554 -15.91 30.31 2.03
C ALA A 554 -16.98 30.78 3.01
N CYS A 555 -18.19 31.16 2.54
CA CYS A 555 -19.33 31.43 3.41
C CYS A 555 -19.81 30.14 4.09
N LEU A 556 -19.92 29.01 3.37
CA LEU A 556 -20.28 27.70 3.94
C LEU A 556 -19.28 27.19 4.99
N LYS A 557 -17.98 27.43 4.79
CA LYS A 557 -16.94 27.14 5.80
C LYS A 557 -17.12 28.02 7.05
N LYS A 558 -17.38 29.32 6.88
CA LYS A 558 -17.52 30.26 8.01
C LYS A 558 -18.79 30.05 8.84
N SER A 559 -19.87 29.55 8.24
CA SER A 559 -21.11 29.17 8.95
C SER A 559 -21.06 27.80 9.63
N GLY A 560 -19.98 27.04 9.48
CA GLY A 560 -19.88 25.67 10.00
C GLY A 560 -20.80 24.66 9.30
N ALA A 561 -21.27 24.99 8.08
CA ALA A 561 -22.27 24.19 7.38
C ALA A 561 -21.71 22.82 6.94
N PHE A 562 -20.42 22.74 6.63
CA PHE A 562 -19.78 21.48 6.23
C PHE A 562 -19.60 20.53 7.41
N GLU A 563 -19.18 21.05 8.56
CA GLU A 563 -19.02 20.31 9.82
C GLU A 563 -20.37 19.76 10.28
N LYS A 564 -21.43 20.58 10.17
CA LYS A 564 -22.81 20.17 10.47
C LYS A 564 -23.35 19.12 9.51
N THR A 565 -23.07 19.26 8.21
CA THR A 565 -23.44 18.24 7.21
C THR A 565 -22.69 16.92 7.46
N MET A 566 -21.40 16.97 7.79
CA MET A 566 -20.61 15.77 8.11
C MET A 566 -21.10 15.07 9.39
N ALA A 567 -21.46 15.82 10.43
CA ALA A 567 -22.07 15.28 11.64
C ALA A 567 -23.41 14.59 11.32
N CYS A 568 -24.29 15.26 10.57
CA CYS A 568 -25.58 14.73 10.11
C CYS A 568 -25.40 13.41 9.33
N LEU A 569 -24.45 13.35 8.39
CA LEU A 569 -24.12 12.13 7.65
C LEU A 569 -23.54 11.02 8.54
N THR A 570 -22.72 11.35 9.53
CA THR A 570 -22.14 10.37 10.46
C THR A 570 -23.20 9.76 11.36
N ASP A 571 -24.14 10.58 11.86
CA ASP A 571 -25.29 10.11 12.63
C ASP A 571 -26.24 9.26 11.77
N MET A 572 -26.50 9.64 10.52
CA MET A 572 -27.31 8.84 9.58
C MET A 572 -26.63 7.51 9.20
N GLU A 573 -25.31 7.46 9.05
CA GLU A 573 -24.59 6.20 8.80
C GLU A 573 -24.70 5.25 9.99
N ARG A 574 -24.54 5.76 11.23
CA ARG A 574 -24.75 4.95 12.45
C ARG A 574 -26.19 4.46 12.55
N ASP A 575 -27.17 5.32 12.24
CA ASP A 575 -28.58 4.93 12.25
C ASP A 575 -28.91 3.88 11.18
N LEU A 576 -28.23 3.90 10.02
CA LEU A 576 -28.29 2.85 9.01
C LEU A 576 -27.67 1.53 9.49
N GLU A 577 -26.53 1.57 10.17
CA GLU A 577 -25.92 0.37 10.77
C GLU A 577 -26.87 -0.28 11.80
N VAL A 578 -27.41 0.52 12.73
CA VAL A 578 -28.37 0.05 13.76
C VAL A 578 -29.66 -0.50 13.14
N GLU A 579 -30.14 0.09 12.04
CA GLU A 579 -31.32 -0.38 11.33
C GLU A 579 -31.06 -1.68 10.55
N ILE A 580 -29.85 -1.85 9.99
CA ILE A 580 -29.42 -3.12 9.38
C ILE A 580 -29.28 -4.20 10.46
N ASP A 581 -28.66 -3.90 11.61
CA ASP A 581 -28.55 -4.82 12.75
C ASP A 581 -29.93 -5.28 13.23
N ARG A 582 -30.91 -4.35 13.33
CA ARG A 582 -32.31 -4.66 13.69
C ARG A 582 -32.93 -5.66 12.72
N LEU A 583 -32.73 -5.47 11.41
CA LEU A 583 -33.30 -6.33 10.37
C LEU A 583 -32.62 -7.70 10.32
N GLU A 584 -31.28 -7.77 10.44
CA GLU A 584 -30.53 -9.02 10.53
C GLU A 584 -30.95 -9.85 11.77
N GLN A 585 -31.22 -9.19 12.91
CA GLN A 585 -31.72 -9.87 14.12
C GLN A 585 -33.16 -10.38 13.95
N GLN A 586 -34.02 -9.67 13.20
CA GLN A 586 -35.39 -10.09 12.94
C GLN A 586 -35.49 -11.21 11.89
N THR A 587 -34.57 -11.28 10.92
CA THR A 587 -34.51 -12.35 9.92
C THR A 587 -33.73 -13.57 10.39
N GLY A 588 -32.73 -13.37 11.26
CA GLY A 588 -31.75 -14.39 11.60
C GLY A 588 -30.69 -14.61 10.53
N GLU A 589 -30.65 -13.78 9.47
CA GLU A 589 -29.71 -13.88 8.36
C GLU A 589 -28.95 -12.56 8.14
N ALA A 590 -27.61 -12.63 8.26
CA ALA A 590 -26.72 -11.51 8.02
C ALA A 590 -26.65 -11.12 6.53
N ASN A 591 -26.56 -9.83 6.24
CA ASN A 591 -26.61 -9.27 4.89
C ASN A 591 -25.28 -8.56 4.52
N PRO A 592 -24.21 -9.33 4.22
CA PRO A 592 -22.90 -8.76 3.90
C PRO A 592 -22.93 -7.91 2.62
N MET A 593 -23.87 -8.17 1.70
CA MET A 593 -24.07 -7.36 0.50
C MET A 593 -24.56 -5.95 0.86
N LEU A 594 -25.54 -5.82 1.77
CA LEU A 594 -26.03 -4.52 2.23
C LEU A 594 -24.97 -3.76 3.03
N ARG A 595 -24.20 -4.48 3.87
CA ARG A 595 -23.06 -3.89 4.60
C ARG A 595 -21.94 -3.43 3.66
N LEU A 596 -21.64 -4.17 2.59
CA LEU A 596 -20.71 -3.74 1.54
C LEU A 596 -21.20 -2.48 0.80
N CYS A 597 -22.51 -2.37 0.52
CA CYS A 597 -23.11 -1.15 -0.03
C CYS A 597 -22.90 0.06 0.89
N LEU A 598 -23.17 -0.09 2.19
CA LEU A 598 -22.97 0.98 3.16
C LEU A 598 -21.48 1.32 3.32
N ALA A 599 -20.60 0.32 3.42
CA ALA A 599 -19.15 0.51 3.53
C ALA A 599 -18.54 1.24 2.32
N LYS A 600 -19.09 1.08 1.11
CA LYS A 600 -18.72 1.86 -0.09
C LYS A 600 -19.18 3.32 -0.03
N LEU A 601 -20.29 3.60 0.66
CA LEU A 601 -20.86 4.95 0.80
C LEU A 601 -20.42 5.67 2.08
N SER A 602 -19.80 4.95 3.03
CA SER A 602 -19.37 5.42 4.35
C SER A 602 -18.67 6.78 4.36
N VAL A 603 -19.02 7.62 5.33
CA VAL A 603 -18.41 8.92 5.62
C VAL A 603 -17.36 8.85 6.74
N LYS A 604 -17.20 7.70 7.41
CA LYS A 604 -16.19 7.48 8.47
C LYS A 604 -14.73 7.64 7.98
N GLY A 605 -14.49 7.61 6.67
CA GLY A 605 -13.23 8.05 6.05
C GLY A 605 -13.19 9.54 5.74
N ILE A 606 -14.33 10.16 5.37
CA ILE A 606 -14.40 11.54 4.85
C ILE A 606 -14.08 12.57 5.94
N ALA A 607 -14.44 12.30 7.20
CA ALA A 607 -14.01 13.11 8.35
C ALA A 607 -12.48 13.11 8.60
N LYS A 608 -11.71 12.26 7.89
CA LYS A 608 -10.23 12.28 7.86
C LYS A 608 -9.64 12.65 6.48
N ILE A 609 -10.47 12.87 5.45
CA ILE A 609 -10.05 13.31 4.10
C ILE A 609 -10.01 14.85 4.05
N GLY A 610 -9.35 15.44 5.06
CA GLY A 610 -8.84 16.81 4.98
C GLY A 610 -7.38 16.85 4.51
N GLU A 611 -6.60 15.80 4.85
CA GLU A 611 -5.16 15.73 4.61
C GLU A 611 -4.73 14.28 4.32
N TYR A 612 -4.56 13.96 3.03
CA TYR A 612 -3.83 12.77 2.58
C TYR A 612 -3.11 13.05 1.26
N PRO A 613 -1.78 12.93 1.20
CA PRO A 613 -1.04 12.72 -0.04
C PRO A 613 -0.75 11.23 -0.27
N THR A 614 -1.30 10.69 -1.36
CA THR A 614 -0.73 9.67 -2.28
C THR A 614 0.10 8.48 -1.77
N VAL A 615 -0.23 7.29 -2.30
CA VAL A 615 0.53 6.03 -2.21
C VAL A 615 2.02 6.19 -2.57
N ALA A 616 2.88 5.61 -1.72
CA ALA A 616 4.33 5.77 -1.82
C ALA A 616 5.00 4.81 -2.84
N ASN A 617 6.15 5.27 -3.33
CA ASN A 617 6.97 4.63 -4.37
C ASN A 617 7.76 3.42 -3.84
N GLU A 618 8.12 2.40 -4.63
CA GLU A 618 9.14 1.39 -4.22
C GLU A 618 10.53 2.03 -3.99
N THR A 619 10.76 3.27 -4.47
CA THR A 619 11.82 4.17 -3.98
C THR A 619 11.74 4.35 -2.47
N SER A 620 10.53 4.63 -1.97
CA SER A 620 10.27 4.96 -0.57
C SER A 620 10.64 3.82 0.37
N VAL A 621 10.38 2.55 -0.01
CA VAL A 621 10.71 1.37 0.79
C VAL A 621 12.23 1.15 0.89
N LYS A 622 12.99 1.38 -0.19
CA LYS A 622 14.47 1.29 -0.11
C LYS A 622 15.07 2.41 0.71
N SER A 623 14.56 3.64 0.61
CA SER A 623 14.98 4.75 1.48
C SER A 623 14.62 4.58 2.97
N LEU A 624 13.86 3.54 3.35
CA LEU A 624 13.61 3.23 4.76
C LEU A 624 14.83 2.65 5.48
N PHE A 625 15.83 2.13 4.76
CA PHE A 625 16.98 1.47 5.36
C PHE A 625 18.29 2.14 4.98
N TRP A 626 19.19 2.27 5.95
CA TRP A 626 20.46 2.95 5.77
C TRP A 626 21.44 2.14 4.90
N ALA A 627 21.70 0.88 5.27
CA ALA A 627 22.64 0.01 4.57
C ALA A 627 21.96 -0.79 3.43
N GLN A 628 22.66 -0.94 2.30
CA GLN A 628 22.20 -1.72 1.14
C GLN A 628 21.85 -3.18 1.50
N GLN A 629 22.54 -3.77 2.48
CA GLN A 629 22.27 -5.14 2.93
C GLN A 629 20.91 -5.30 3.64
N GLN A 630 20.24 -4.22 4.06
CA GLN A 630 18.82 -4.23 4.44
C GLN A 630 17.92 -3.92 3.24
N GLN A 631 18.38 -3.06 2.32
CA GLN A 631 17.64 -2.65 1.13
C GLN A 631 17.46 -3.77 0.09
N SER A 632 18.34 -4.77 0.11
CA SER A 632 18.28 -5.98 -0.72
C SER A 632 17.33 -7.05 -0.18
N VAL A 633 17.00 -6.99 1.12
CA VAL A 633 16.08 -7.91 1.78
C VAL A 633 14.64 -7.65 1.34
N GLN A 634 13.89 -8.72 1.02
CA GLN A 634 12.54 -8.64 0.48
C GLN A 634 11.52 -9.24 1.46
N PRO A 635 10.83 -8.42 2.27
CA PRO A 635 9.74 -8.88 3.12
C PRO A 635 8.51 -9.23 2.28
N GLU A 636 7.79 -10.25 2.72
CA GLU A 636 6.50 -10.63 2.13
C GLU A 636 5.44 -9.55 2.35
N CYS A 637 5.54 -8.82 3.47
CA CYS A 637 4.76 -7.60 3.68
C CYS A 637 5.49 -6.61 4.60
N LEU A 638 5.27 -5.31 4.36
CA LEU A 638 5.74 -4.23 5.22
C LEU A 638 4.53 -3.55 5.87
N VAL A 639 4.41 -3.65 7.19
CA VAL A 639 3.24 -3.15 7.94
C VAL A 639 3.57 -1.82 8.59
N HIS A 640 2.90 -0.76 8.15
CA HIS A 640 2.99 0.58 8.74
C HIS A 640 2.08 0.69 9.97
N VAL A 641 2.62 0.37 11.15
CA VAL A 641 1.87 0.46 12.42
C VAL A 641 1.67 1.92 12.85
N ARG A 642 0.50 2.23 13.44
CA ARG A 642 0.16 3.56 14.00
C ARG A 642 -0.19 3.50 15.48
N SER A 643 -0.29 2.31 16.06
CA SER A 643 -0.64 2.05 17.46
C SER A 643 0.13 0.86 18.03
N ALA A 644 0.15 0.71 19.35
CA ALA A 644 0.72 -0.47 20.00
C ALA A 644 -0.11 -1.73 19.73
N GLU A 645 -1.43 -1.54 19.54
CA GLU A 645 -2.39 -2.57 19.18
C GLU A 645 -2.09 -3.16 17.79
N ASP A 646 -1.70 -2.35 16.80
CA ASP A 646 -1.26 -2.86 15.49
C ASP A 646 -0.05 -3.79 15.64
N VAL A 647 0.92 -3.41 16.49
CA VAL A 647 2.10 -4.24 16.78
C VAL A 647 1.69 -5.54 17.47
N ALA A 648 0.75 -5.50 18.42
CA ALA A 648 0.18 -6.67 19.07
C ALA A 648 -0.51 -7.63 18.10
N VAL A 649 -1.28 -7.10 17.13
CA VAL A 649 -1.91 -7.90 16.07
C VAL A 649 -0.85 -8.59 15.20
N VAL A 650 0.20 -7.87 14.78
CA VAL A 650 1.25 -8.48 13.94
C VAL A 650 2.05 -9.54 14.71
N VAL A 651 2.41 -9.30 15.97
CA VAL A 651 3.13 -10.30 16.79
C VAL A 651 2.27 -11.54 17.03
N SER A 652 0.99 -11.36 17.38
CA SER A 652 0.06 -12.49 17.60
C SER A 652 -0.18 -13.30 16.32
N THR A 653 -0.29 -12.62 15.18
CA THR A 653 -0.42 -13.25 13.87
C THR A 653 0.84 -14.03 13.52
N SER A 654 2.03 -13.44 13.73
CA SER A 654 3.32 -14.09 13.51
C SER A 654 3.51 -15.32 14.39
N HIS A 655 3.19 -15.22 15.69
CA HIS A 655 3.23 -16.33 16.65
C HIS A 655 2.31 -17.48 16.23
N THR A 656 1.08 -17.17 15.84
CA THR A 656 0.07 -18.17 15.43
C THR A 656 0.44 -18.86 14.10
N THR A 657 0.88 -18.08 13.11
CA THR A 657 1.23 -18.58 11.76
C THR A 657 2.64 -19.16 11.66
N ARG A 658 3.48 -18.90 12.68
CA ARG A 658 4.95 -19.11 12.65
C ARG A 658 5.64 -18.34 11.51
N CYS A 659 5.04 -17.26 11.02
CA CYS A 659 5.67 -16.35 10.06
C CYS A 659 6.82 -15.58 10.74
N PRO A 660 8.00 -15.48 10.12
CA PRO A 660 9.08 -14.67 10.66
C PRO A 660 8.82 -13.17 10.46
N PHE A 661 9.39 -12.32 11.31
CA PHE A 661 9.23 -10.87 11.25
C PHE A 661 10.52 -10.11 11.66
N ALA A 662 10.69 -8.89 11.18
CA ALA A 662 11.70 -7.94 11.65
C ALA A 662 11.03 -6.64 12.10
N VAL A 663 11.73 -5.86 12.92
CA VAL A 663 11.23 -4.60 13.47
C VAL A 663 12.12 -3.45 13.04
N ARG A 664 11.53 -2.48 12.35
CA ARG A 664 12.20 -1.28 11.87
C ARG A 664 11.78 -0.07 12.71
N GLY A 665 12.72 0.42 13.53
CA GLY A 665 12.73 1.82 13.99
C GLY A 665 13.23 2.73 12.88
N GLY A 666 14.43 3.31 13.03
CA GLY A 666 15.07 4.12 12.00
C GLY A 666 15.71 3.33 10.83
N GLY A 667 15.91 2.02 10.96
CA GLY A 667 16.47 1.17 9.88
C GLY A 667 17.99 1.28 9.67
N HIS A 668 18.74 1.66 10.71
CA HIS A 668 20.18 1.99 10.63
C HIS A 668 21.14 0.78 10.82
N SER A 669 20.66 -0.46 10.65
CA SER A 669 21.48 -1.67 10.84
C SER A 669 22.11 -2.15 9.53
N ASP A 670 23.33 -2.67 9.58
CA ASP A 670 23.99 -3.40 8.47
C ASP A 670 23.70 -4.91 8.48
N ILE A 671 23.18 -5.46 9.59
CA ILE A 671 22.99 -6.90 9.80
C ILE A 671 21.76 -7.40 9.04
N GLN A 672 21.96 -7.97 7.83
CA GLN A 672 20.87 -8.57 7.03
C GLN A 672 19.97 -9.49 7.89
N GLY A 673 18.67 -9.17 7.92
CA GLY A 673 17.65 -9.82 8.76
C GLY A 673 17.19 -9.00 9.97
N ALA A 674 17.92 -7.95 10.39
CA ALA A 674 17.69 -7.23 11.65
C ALA A 674 16.54 -6.20 11.62
N SER A 675 16.57 -5.26 10.67
CA SER A 675 15.52 -4.23 10.51
C SER A 675 14.54 -4.57 9.38
N ASN A 676 14.88 -5.54 8.54
CA ASN A 676 14.09 -6.07 7.44
C ASN A 676 14.30 -7.60 7.38
N ILE A 677 13.33 -8.39 6.91
CA ILE A 677 13.44 -9.86 6.84
C ILE A 677 12.98 -10.42 5.49
N ASP A 678 13.66 -11.45 4.98
CA ASP A 678 13.28 -12.10 3.72
C ASP A 678 12.08 -13.04 3.93
N GLY A 679 11.05 -12.92 3.09
CA GLY A 679 9.87 -13.79 3.11
C GLY A 679 9.05 -13.71 4.41
N GLY A 680 9.17 -12.61 5.16
CA GLY A 680 8.50 -12.39 6.43
C GLY A 680 7.90 -10.99 6.56
N ILE A 681 7.45 -10.63 7.76
CA ILE A 681 6.78 -9.35 8.04
C ILE A 681 7.80 -8.30 8.51
N THR A 682 7.95 -7.19 7.80
CA THR A 682 8.70 -6.04 8.32
C THR A 682 7.75 -5.06 8.99
N ILE A 683 7.81 -5.00 10.32
CA ILE A 683 7.03 -4.07 11.15
C ILE A 683 7.71 -2.69 11.08
N ASN A 684 7.12 -1.77 10.33
CA ASN A 684 7.62 -0.41 10.18
C ASN A 684 7.00 0.51 11.23
N MET A 685 7.79 0.81 12.27
CA MET A 685 7.35 1.60 13.43
C MET A 685 7.17 3.08 13.12
N ALA A 686 7.42 3.57 11.90
CA ALA A 686 7.44 5.00 11.56
C ALA A 686 6.13 5.78 11.82
N GLY A 687 4.98 5.11 12.02
CA GLY A 687 3.75 5.75 12.51
C GLY A 687 3.73 6.02 14.02
N LEU A 688 4.56 5.31 14.79
CA LEU A 688 4.82 5.50 16.22
C LEU A 688 6.05 6.41 16.42
N ARG A 689 5.94 7.66 15.96
CA ARG A 689 7.02 8.67 15.99
C ARG A 689 6.77 9.85 16.93
N ASP A 690 5.69 9.80 17.70
CA ASP A 690 5.29 10.91 18.56
C ASP A 690 6.32 11.16 19.67
N VAL A 691 6.51 12.43 19.99
CA VAL A 691 7.39 12.90 21.07
C VAL A 691 6.52 13.77 21.97
N ILE A 692 6.08 13.22 23.09
CA ILE A 692 5.09 13.84 23.98
C ILE A 692 5.79 14.15 25.30
N LEU A 693 6.03 15.44 25.54
CA LEU A 693 6.62 15.91 26.79
C LEU A 693 5.57 15.88 27.91
N ASP A 694 5.91 15.25 29.03
CA ASP A 694 5.12 15.41 30.26
C ASP A 694 5.58 16.68 31.01
N GLU A 695 4.71 17.68 31.11
CA GLU A 695 5.01 18.96 31.78
C GLU A 695 5.10 18.86 33.31
N HIS A 696 4.68 17.73 33.90
CA HIS A 696 4.63 17.53 35.36
C HIS A 696 5.64 16.50 35.86
N GLU A 697 5.92 15.44 35.09
CA GLU A 697 6.77 14.32 35.53
C GLU A 697 8.23 14.43 35.06
N GLY A 698 8.56 15.36 34.15
CA GLY A 698 9.96 15.63 33.78
C GLY A 698 10.62 14.50 32.98
N PHE A 699 9.82 13.78 32.20
CA PHE A 699 10.27 12.86 31.15
C PHE A 699 9.56 13.19 29.82
N VAL A 700 10.00 12.57 28.74
CA VAL A 700 9.35 12.64 27.42
C VAL A 700 9.03 11.23 26.94
N GLY A 701 7.77 10.99 26.58
CA GLY A 701 7.33 9.76 25.94
C GLY A 701 7.67 9.81 24.45
N VAL A 702 8.54 8.93 23.99
CA VAL A 702 9.05 8.89 22.61
C VAL A 702 8.65 7.58 21.95
N GLY A 703 7.89 7.67 20.86
CA GLY A 703 7.51 6.51 20.06
C GLY A 703 8.72 5.78 19.47
N ALA A 704 8.68 4.45 19.46
CA ALA A 704 9.82 3.62 19.08
C ALA A 704 10.26 3.73 17.60
N GLY A 705 9.41 4.32 16.75
CA GLY A 705 9.71 4.66 15.36
C GLY A 705 10.36 6.02 15.14
N ALA A 706 10.48 6.85 16.18
CA ALA A 706 11.14 8.15 16.09
C ALA A 706 12.64 8.01 15.78
N THR A 707 13.19 9.03 15.12
CA THR A 707 14.62 9.27 14.93
C THR A 707 15.13 10.28 15.96
N TRP A 708 16.45 10.38 16.16
CA TRP A 708 17.00 11.41 17.06
C TRP A 708 16.77 12.83 16.53
N GLY A 709 16.61 13.01 15.21
CA GLY A 709 16.17 14.27 14.62
C GLY A 709 14.76 14.68 15.06
N ASP A 710 13.80 13.74 15.09
CA ASP A 710 12.43 14.00 15.56
C ASP A 710 12.40 14.43 17.04
N VAL A 711 13.29 13.87 17.86
CA VAL A 711 13.41 14.18 19.30
C VAL A 711 14.10 15.53 19.54
N TYR A 712 15.28 15.76 18.97
CA TYR A 712 16.04 16.99 19.22
C TYR A 712 15.37 18.22 18.63
N SER A 713 14.78 18.12 17.44
CA SER A 713 14.07 19.25 16.79
C SER A 713 12.92 19.82 17.63
N GLN A 714 12.32 19.02 18.52
CA GLN A 714 11.29 19.48 19.46
C GLN A 714 11.90 19.98 20.79
N LEU A 715 12.86 19.25 21.36
CA LEU A 715 13.40 19.58 22.69
C LEU A 715 14.34 20.80 22.68
N ASP A 716 15.11 21.01 21.61
CA ASP A 716 16.01 22.18 21.48
C ASP A 716 15.22 23.51 21.56
N GLN A 717 13.99 23.55 21.03
CA GLN A 717 13.09 24.72 21.13
C GLN A 717 12.73 25.09 22.58
N MET A 718 12.85 24.14 23.50
CA MET A 718 12.52 24.29 24.91
C MET A 718 13.76 24.41 25.80
N ASN A 719 14.97 24.51 25.23
CA ASN A 719 16.26 24.36 25.92
C ASN A 719 16.32 23.08 26.76
N LYS A 720 15.88 21.97 26.15
CA LYS A 720 15.83 20.64 26.75
C LYS A 720 16.52 19.63 25.84
N THR A 721 16.94 18.50 26.41
CA THR A 721 17.45 17.36 25.65
C THR A 721 17.24 16.05 26.41
N VAL A 722 17.65 14.95 25.79
CA VAL A 722 17.73 13.60 26.39
C VAL A 722 19.11 13.01 26.11
N VAL A 723 19.50 11.96 26.83
CA VAL A 723 20.76 11.23 26.56
C VAL A 723 20.53 10.34 25.34
N GLY A 724 20.63 10.92 24.15
CA GLY A 724 20.32 10.26 22.88
C GLY A 724 21.53 10.01 21.98
N GLY A 725 21.25 9.52 20.76
CA GLY A 725 22.23 9.25 19.73
C GLY A 725 22.86 10.52 19.13
N ARG A 726 23.99 10.36 18.46
CA ARG A 726 24.80 11.47 17.91
C ARG A 726 24.52 11.80 16.43
N LEU A 727 23.68 11.01 15.77
CA LEU A 727 23.29 11.20 14.37
C LEU A 727 21.77 11.29 14.31
N THR A 728 21.22 12.28 13.61
CA THR A 728 19.77 12.52 13.56
C THR A 728 18.98 11.39 12.90
N GLY A 729 19.51 10.75 11.85
CA GLY A 729 18.86 9.66 11.13
C GLY A 729 18.88 8.30 11.86
N VAL A 730 19.60 8.17 12.97
CA VAL A 730 19.57 6.96 13.79
C VAL A 730 18.22 6.87 14.53
N GLY A 731 17.59 5.69 14.47
CA GLY A 731 16.34 5.42 15.19
C GLY A 731 16.54 5.29 16.70
N VAL A 732 15.61 5.86 17.47
CA VAL A 732 15.61 5.84 18.94
C VAL A 732 15.66 4.41 19.47
N GLY A 733 14.76 3.54 18.98
CA GLY A 733 14.60 2.20 19.55
C GLY A 733 15.83 1.30 19.43
N GLY A 734 16.47 1.24 18.26
CA GLY A 734 17.67 0.41 18.06
C GLY A 734 18.84 0.83 18.96
N LEU A 735 19.09 2.14 19.05
CA LEU A 735 20.21 2.69 19.81
C LEU A 735 20.05 2.42 21.32
N LEU A 736 18.85 2.62 21.87
CA LEU A 736 18.57 2.42 23.29
C LEU A 736 18.60 0.95 23.71
N LEU A 737 18.17 0.02 22.86
CA LEU A 737 18.17 -1.41 23.20
C LEU A 737 19.56 -2.05 23.20
N GLY A 738 20.51 -1.47 22.44
CA GLY A 738 21.92 -1.90 22.41
C GLY A 738 22.88 -1.08 23.28
N GLY A 739 22.37 -0.19 24.14
CA GLY A 739 23.17 0.65 25.04
C GLY A 739 23.12 2.14 24.67
N GLY A 740 23.84 2.52 23.61
CA GLY A 740 23.82 3.87 23.05
C GLY A 740 24.84 4.84 23.65
N LEU A 741 25.72 5.39 22.80
CA LEU A 741 26.69 6.43 23.15
C LEU A 741 26.15 7.82 22.79
N SER A 742 26.25 8.75 23.74
CA SER A 742 25.78 10.13 23.63
C SER A 742 26.91 11.13 23.89
N HIS A 743 26.75 12.39 23.44
CA HIS A 743 27.63 13.47 23.88
C HIS A 743 27.51 13.76 25.38
N LEU A 744 26.40 13.37 26.01
CA LEU A 744 26.13 13.54 27.44
C LEU A 744 26.52 12.31 28.28
N SER A 745 27.12 11.28 27.68
CA SER A 745 27.41 10.03 28.38
C SER A 745 28.43 10.19 29.53
N GLY A 746 29.29 11.21 29.48
CA GLY A 746 30.17 11.57 30.59
C GLY A 746 29.45 12.07 31.85
N LEU A 747 28.21 12.58 31.71
CA LEU A 747 27.36 13.03 32.82
C LEU A 747 26.39 11.94 33.29
N HIS A 748 25.90 11.12 32.35
CA HIS A 748 24.66 10.35 32.54
C HIS A 748 24.76 8.86 32.17
N GLY A 749 25.94 8.36 31.76
CA GLY A 749 26.13 6.96 31.39
C GLY A 749 25.67 6.66 29.97
N TRP A 750 25.22 5.43 29.71
CA TRP A 750 24.67 5.05 28.42
C TRP A 750 23.29 5.67 28.20
N ALA A 751 22.89 5.84 26.93
CA ALA A 751 21.55 6.31 26.58
C ALA A 751 20.46 5.42 27.21
N CYS A 752 20.67 4.10 27.22
CA CYS A 752 19.76 3.13 27.83
C CYS A 752 19.60 3.30 29.36
N ASP A 753 20.59 3.86 30.06
CA ASP A 753 20.53 4.04 31.52
C ASP A 753 19.53 5.14 31.93
N ASN A 754 19.07 5.95 30.95
CA ASN A 754 18.20 7.11 31.15
C ASN A 754 16.76 6.89 30.64
N VAL A 755 16.39 5.63 30.35
CA VAL A 755 15.00 5.23 30.05
C VAL A 755 14.28 4.86 31.34
N ARG A 756 13.25 5.59 31.74
CA ARG A 756 12.43 5.31 32.94
C ARG A 756 11.47 4.15 32.75
N GLY A 757 10.93 4.01 31.55
CA GLY A 757 9.93 3.00 31.22
C GLY A 757 9.94 2.61 29.75
N TYR A 758 9.56 1.36 29.49
CA TYR A 758 9.28 0.85 28.15
C TYR A 758 7.82 0.40 28.10
N GLU A 759 7.04 0.97 27.19
CA GLU A 759 5.78 0.35 26.76
C GLU A 759 6.11 -0.65 25.66
N MET A 760 5.61 -1.89 25.77
CA MET A 760 6.06 -2.97 24.91
C MET A 760 5.05 -4.11 24.75
N VAL A 761 5.08 -4.72 23.57
CA VAL A 761 4.31 -5.89 23.18
C VAL A 761 5.14 -7.16 23.39
N LEU A 762 4.59 -8.11 24.16
CA LEU A 762 5.20 -9.42 24.43
C LEU A 762 4.84 -10.47 23.35
N ALA A 763 5.48 -11.65 23.43
CA ALA A 763 5.36 -12.74 22.47
C ALA A 763 3.92 -13.24 22.26
N ASN A 764 3.05 -13.09 23.28
CA ASN A 764 1.65 -13.45 23.28
C ASN A 764 0.70 -12.30 22.84
N GLY A 765 1.24 -11.18 22.35
CA GLY A 765 0.49 -9.98 21.97
C GLY A 765 0.06 -9.08 23.13
N SER A 766 0.35 -9.41 24.39
CA SER A 766 -0.02 -8.53 25.52
C SER A 766 0.87 -7.29 25.59
N LEU A 767 0.23 -6.14 25.83
CA LEU A 767 0.91 -4.87 26.11
C LEU A 767 1.29 -4.79 27.59
N VAL A 768 2.54 -4.45 27.88
CA VAL A 768 3.05 -4.28 29.26
C VAL A 768 3.90 -3.01 29.39
N ILE A 769 3.99 -2.49 30.62
CA ILE A 769 4.97 -1.47 31.00
C ILE A 769 6.09 -2.13 31.80
N ALA A 770 7.33 -1.96 31.33
CA ALA A 770 8.55 -2.34 32.02
C ALA A 770 9.26 -1.10 32.58
N SER A 771 9.33 -0.99 33.92
CA SER A 771 9.95 0.09 34.70
C SER A 771 10.60 -0.48 35.97
N GLU A 772 11.24 0.36 36.78
CA GLU A 772 11.82 -0.07 38.07
C GLU A 772 10.78 -0.71 39.01
N SER A 773 9.50 -0.31 38.93
CA SER A 773 8.42 -0.79 39.80
C SER A 773 7.47 -1.83 39.16
N SER A 774 7.62 -2.13 37.86
CA SER A 774 6.72 -3.02 37.10
C SER A 774 7.52 -3.79 36.06
N ASN A 775 7.51 -5.13 36.08
CA ASN A 775 8.36 -5.96 35.20
C ASN A 775 9.84 -5.54 35.27
N SER A 776 10.36 -5.36 36.48
CA SER A 776 11.67 -4.73 36.76
C SER A 776 12.88 -5.52 36.25
N ASP A 777 12.72 -6.83 36.07
CA ASP A 777 13.72 -7.71 35.46
C ASP A 777 13.75 -7.55 33.93
N LEU A 778 12.59 -7.44 33.29
CA LEU A 778 12.47 -7.07 31.88
C LEU A 778 13.01 -5.65 31.62
N TYR A 779 12.68 -4.69 32.48
CA TYR A 779 13.22 -3.32 32.45
C TYR A 779 14.76 -3.31 32.45
N ARG A 780 15.39 -4.07 33.35
CA ARG A 780 16.86 -4.22 33.37
C ARG A 780 17.38 -4.94 32.12
N ALA A 781 16.66 -5.94 31.60
CA ALA A 781 17.09 -6.71 30.44
C ALA A 781 17.09 -5.90 29.13
N MET A 782 16.17 -4.95 28.95
CA MET A 782 16.13 -4.08 27.75
C MET A 782 17.31 -3.10 27.67
N ARG A 783 18.04 -2.90 28.77
CA ARG A 783 19.20 -2.00 28.85
C ARG A 783 20.47 -2.71 28.36
N GLY A 784 20.57 -2.87 27.04
CA GLY A 784 21.67 -3.55 26.35
C GLY A 784 21.38 -4.99 25.92
N GLY A 785 20.20 -5.56 26.23
CA GLY A 785 19.82 -6.92 25.81
C GLY A 785 19.21 -7.04 24.40
N GLY A 786 19.08 -5.93 23.67
CA GLY A 786 18.56 -5.92 22.30
C GLY A 786 17.05 -6.25 22.20
N ASN A 787 16.64 -6.73 21.02
CA ASN A 787 15.25 -7.07 20.69
C ASN A 787 14.91 -8.55 21.01
N SER A 788 15.35 -9.06 22.16
CA SER A 788 15.23 -10.49 22.53
C SER A 788 14.01 -10.85 23.40
N PHE A 789 13.19 -9.86 23.80
CA PHE A 789 12.16 -10.03 24.84
C PHE A 789 10.76 -9.50 24.50
N GLY A 790 10.68 -8.56 23.57
CA GLY A 790 9.46 -7.81 23.26
C GLY A 790 9.73 -6.74 22.21
N ILE A 791 8.66 -6.17 21.64
CA ILE A 791 8.73 -4.99 20.78
C ILE A 791 8.37 -3.76 21.61
N VAL A 792 9.30 -2.83 21.79
CA VAL A 792 9.01 -1.53 22.41
C VAL A 792 8.18 -0.67 21.46
N THR A 793 7.11 -0.05 21.95
CA THR A 793 6.23 0.88 21.23
C THR A 793 6.48 2.32 21.68
N ARG A 794 6.80 2.55 22.96
CA ARG A 794 7.20 3.85 23.52
C ARG A 794 8.35 3.72 24.53
N PHE A 795 9.27 4.67 24.52
CA PHE A 795 10.33 4.86 25.51
C PHE A 795 10.04 6.12 26.32
N ASP A 796 10.01 6.02 27.65
CA ASP A 796 9.82 7.16 28.54
C ASP A 796 11.20 7.65 29.01
N LEU A 797 11.70 8.76 28.46
CA LEU A 797 13.10 9.22 28.59
C LEU A 797 13.27 10.37 29.59
N ASP A 798 14.30 10.32 30.44
CA ASP A 798 14.70 11.44 31.29
C ASP A 798 15.04 12.70 30.47
N VAL A 799 14.44 13.84 30.84
CA VAL A 799 14.64 15.13 30.18
C VAL A 799 15.57 16.02 31.01
N PHE A 800 16.59 16.58 30.35
CA PHE A 800 17.61 17.43 30.95
C PHE A 800 17.51 18.86 30.40
N GLN A 801 17.91 19.85 31.19
CA GLN A 801 18.08 21.23 30.70
C GLN A 801 19.34 21.31 29.86
N GLN A 802 19.23 21.82 28.64
CA GLN A 802 20.33 21.90 27.68
C GLN A 802 20.17 23.11 26.77
N GLY A 803 21.16 24.00 26.78
CA GLY A 803 21.28 25.09 25.79
C GLY A 803 22.18 24.68 24.61
N PRO A 804 22.57 25.64 23.75
CA PRO A 804 23.54 25.39 22.69
C PRO A 804 24.85 24.78 23.20
N MET A 805 25.32 23.75 22.51
CA MET A 805 26.59 23.08 22.76
C MET A 805 27.70 23.69 21.88
N TRP A 806 28.95 23.55 22.29
CA TRP A 806 30.09 23.79 21.39
C TRP A 806 30.54 22.45 20.82
N GLY A 807 30.84 22.40 19.52
CA GLY A 807 31.51 21.25 18.95
C GLY A 807 31.49 21.18 17.43
N GLY A 808 32.11 20.12 16.91
CA GLY A 808 32.21 19.81 15.49
C GLY A 808 33.40 18.89 15.18
N LEU A 809 33.60 18.63 13.90
CA LEU A 809 34.71 17.86 13.35
C LEU A 809 35.95 18.75 13.13
N HIS A 810 37.13 18.20 13.43
CA HIS A 810 38.43 18.72 13.03
C HIS A 810 39.17 17.66 12.21
N VAL A 811 39.74 18.05 11.08
CA VAL A 811 40.34 17.11 10.10
C VAL A 811 41.80 17.47 9.82
N TRP A 812 42.67 16.46 9.76
CA TRP A 812 44.10 16.57 9.43
C TRP A 812 44.49 15.54 8.36
N PRO A 813 45.56 15.76 7.57
CA PRO A 813 46.07 14.73 6.67
C PRO A 813 46.75 13.59 7.45
N LEU A 814 46.86 12.40 6.85
CA LEU A 814 47.68 11.33 7.42
C LEU A 814 49.17 11.69 7.36
N LEU A 815 49.76 11.99 8.52
CA LEU A 815 51.21 12.11 8.73
C LEU A 815 51.62 11.35 10.01
N PRO A 816 52.89 10.92 10.14
CA PRO A 816 53.39 10.30 11.38
C PRO A 816 53.29 11.22 12.61
N SER A 817 53.58 12.52 12.44
CA SER A 817 53.44 13.55 13.48
C SER A 817 51.98 13.70 13.93
N VAL A 818 51.05 13.85 12.98
CA VAL A 818 49.61 13.91 13.23
C VAL A 818 49.13 12.65 13.97
N THR A 819 49.53 11.47 13.51
CA THR A 819 49.12 10.18 14.08
C THR A 819 49.56 10.07 15.54
N SER A 820 50.84 10.37 15.85
CA SER A 820 51.34 10.36 17.24
C SER A 820 50.67 11.44 18.10
N ALA A 821 50.45 12.65 17.58
CA ALA A 821 49.78 13.72 18.32
C ALA A 821 48.32 13.37 18.66
N LEU A 822 47.57 12.79 17.72
CA LEU A 822 46.16 12.44 17.92
C LEU A 822 45.97 11.21 18.79
N THR A 823 46.77 10.14 18.63
CA THR A 823 46.66 8.97 19.51
C THR A 823 47.02 9.32 20.95
N ARG A 824 48.11 10.07 21.17
CA ARG A 824 48.48 10.61 22.49
C ARG A 824 47.37 11.48 23.07
N GLY A 825 46.86 12.41 22.27
CA GLY A 825 45.83 13.36 22.69
C GLY A 825 44.50 12.67 23.06
N PHE A 826 44.15 11.61 22.33
CA PHE A 826 42.98 10.79 22.59
C PHE A 826 43.11 9.97 23.87
N VAL A 827 44.24 9.28 24.09
CA VAL A 827 44.50 8.53 25.34
C VAL A 827 44.53 9.47 26.54
N LYS A 828 45.19 10.63 26.41
CA LYS A 828 45.17 11.68 27.43
C LYS A 828 43.75 12.14 27.75
N PHE A 829 42.94 12.43 26.74
CA PHE A 829 41.52 12.77 26.94
C PHE A 829 40.77 11.65 27.68
N ALA A 830 40.96 10.39 27.30
CA ALA A 830 40.25 9.25 27.90
C ALA A 830 40.54 9.10 29.41
N HIS A 831 41.77 9.40 29.84
CA HIS A 831 42.16 9.47 31.25
C HIS A 831 41.67 10.75 31.96
N ASP A 832 41.71 11.91 31.31
CA ASP A 832 41.43 13.20 31.94
C ASP A 832 39.93 13.56 31.97
N ALA A 833 39.10 12.98 31.10
CA ALA A 833 37.66 13.25 30.97
C ALA A 833 36.84 13.18 32.28
N PRO A 834 37.16 12.34 33.30
CA PRO A 834 36.48 12.40 34.59
C PRO A 834 36.64 13.73 35.35
N SER A 835 37.62 14.57 35.00
CA SER A 835 37.78 15.92 35.53
C SER A 835 36.84 16.96 34.89
N ASP A 836 36.27 16.64 33.73
CA ASP A 836 35.33 17.50 33.00
C ASP A 836 34.25 16.64 32.31
N PRO A 837 33.18 16.25 33.03
CA PRO A 837 32.20 15.30 32.50
C PRO A 837 31.32 15.88 31.38
N HIS A 838 31.41 17.19 31.12
CA HIS A 838 30.60 17.89 30.13
C HIS A 838 31.10 17.74 28.69
N VAL A 839 32.31 17.22 28.49
CA VAL A 839 32.90 17.04 27.16
C VAL A 839 32.78 15.61 26.64
N SER A 840 32.77 15.47 25.31
CA SER A 840 32.92 14.17 24.64
C SER A 840 33.87 14.28 23.44
N LEU A 841 34.58 13.18 23.18
CA LEU A 841 35.53 13.04 22.08
C LEU A 841 35.24 11.73 21.34
N PHE A 842 35.38 11.76 20.03
CA PHE A 842 35.74 10.57 19.26
C PHE A 842 36.85 10.94 18.26
N ALA A 843 37.63 9.95 17.84
CA ALA A 843 38.69 10.12 16.84
C ALA A 843 38.64 8.97 15.83
N GLY A 844 39.22 9.16 14.66
CA GLY A 844 39.37 8.08 13.69
C GLY A 844 40.13 8.47 12.44
N LEU A 845 40.60 7.46 11.71
CA LEU A 845 41.23 7.61 10.41
C LEU A 845 40.26 7.08 9.33
N GLY A 846 39.92 7.94 8.39
CA GLY A 846 39.14 7.57 7.20
C GLY A 846 40.00 7.59 5.93
N TYR A 847 39.56 6.87 4.92
CA TYR A 847 40.04 6.97 3.55
C TYR A 847 38.90 7.39 2.63
N LYS A 848 39.18 8.29 1.68
CA LYS A 848 38.26 8.65 0.60
C LYS A 848 39.03 9.25 -0.57
N GLN A 849 38.68 8.89 -1.81
CA GLN A 849 39.25 9.46 -3.04
C GLN A 849 40.80 9.52 -3.02
N GLY A 850 41.47 8.37 -2.94
CA GLY A 850 42.93 8.28 -2.92
C GLY A 850 43.63 8.77 -1.64
N SER A 851 42.91 9.33 -0.66
CA SER A 851 43.50 10.09 0.46
C SER A 851 43.06 9.57 1.83
N PHE A 852 44.02 9.44 2.75
CA PHE A 852 43.75 9.19 4.17
C PHE A 852 43.71 10.50 4.96
N ALA A 853 42.69 10.67 5.80
CA ALA A 853 42.52 11.84 6.66
C ALA A 853 42.07 11.45 8.06
N TRP A 854 42.71 12.03 9.07
CA TRP A 854 42.32 11.93 10.47
C TRP A 854 41.17 12.87 10.75
N ALA A 855 40.17 12.42 11.51
CA ALA A 855 39.10 13.24 12.04
C ALA A 855 38.99 13.09 13.57
N THR A 856 38.70 14.18 14.27
CA THR A 856 38.23 14.15 15.67
C THR A 856 36.95 14.95 15.81
N GLY A 857 35.91 14.36 16.39
CA GLY A 857 34.72 15.09 16.83
C GLY A 857 34.88 15.52 18.28
N GLN A 858 34.90 16.82 18.53
CA GLN A 858 35.09 17.42 19.85
C GLN A 858 33.83 18.18 20.25
N TYR A 859 33.32 17.95 21.47
CA TYR A 859 32.04 18.52 21.92
C TYR A 859 32.07 18.89 23.40
N ASP A 860 31.31 19.93 23.75
CA ASP A 860 31.14 20.48 25.09
C ASP A 860 29.67 20.87 25.34
N SER A 861 29.03 20.20 26.30
CA SER A 861 27.62 20.41 26.64
C SER A 861 27.30 21.74 27.33
N LEU A 862 28.31 22.51 27.77
CA LEU A 862 28.14 23.84 28.36
C LEU A 862 28.34 24.98 27.34
N GLY A 863 28.59 24.68 26.07
CA GLY A 863 28.83 25.71 25.05
C GLY A 863 30.20 26.41 25.18
N ARG A 864 31.12 25.86 25.97
CA ARG A 864 32.47 26.44 26.16
C ARG A 864 33.26 26.27 24.87
N VAL A 865 33.77 27.36 24.31
CA VAL A 865 34.62 27.34 23.11
C VAL A 865 36.03 26.87 23.49
N GLU A 866 36.50 25.78 22.87
CA GLU A 866 37.82 25.17 23.11
C GLU A 866 38.15 24.97 24.61
N PRO A 867 37.38 24.17 25.37
CA PRO A 867 37.69 23.88 26.77
C PRO A 867 39.10 23.29 26.90
N SER A 868 39.76 23.57 28.03
CA SER A 868 41.19 23.29 28.20
C SER A 868 41.59 21.83 27.99
N ILE A 869 40.68 20.88 28.22
CA ILE A 869 40.87 19.44 27.98
C ILE A 869 41.10 19.07 26.50
N PHE A 870 40.75 19.94 25.55
CA PHE A 870 41.07 19.78 24.13
C PHE A 870 42.32 20.54 23.69
N THR A 871 43.12 21.09 24.62
CA THR A 871 44.31 21.91 24.27
C THR A 871 45.32 21.14 23.41
N GLN A 872 45.47 19.83 23.62
CA GLN A 872 46.30 18.97 22.76
C GLN A 872 45.84 18.86 21.29
N PHE A 873 44.62 19.29 20.96
CA PHE A 873 44.04 19.25 19.61
C PHE A 873 43.93 20.63 18.93
N LYS A 874 44.60 21.65 19.49
CA LYS A 874 44.69 22.97 18.85
C LYS A 874 45.53 22.88 17.57
N ASP A 875 45.31 23.83 16.67
CA ASP A 875 46.00 23.86 15.39
C ASP A 875 47.43 24.40 15.59
N ASP A 876 48.36 23.48 15.86
CA ASP A 876 49.76 23.77 16.18
C ASP A 876 50.68 23.08 15.15
N VAL A 877 51.22 23.88 14.23
CA VAL A 877 52.06 23.38 13.12
C VAL A 877 53.38 22.79 13.63
N ASP A 878 53.89 23.19 14.79
CA ASP A 878 55.12 22.63 15.36
C ASP A 878 54.89 21.22 15.94
N VAL A 879 53.68 20.95 16.46
CA VAL A 879 53.27 19.63 16.96
C VAL A 879 52.82 18.70 15.82
N TYR A 880 51.96 19.20 14.94
CA TYR A 880 51.32 18.40 13.89
C TYR A 880 52.17 18.30 12.60
N GLY A 881 53.12 19.21 12.39
CA GLY A 881 53.87 19.36 11.13
C GLY A 881 53.04 19.90 9.96
N THR A 882 51.78 20.27 10.22
CA THR A 882 50.79 20.75 9.24
C THR A 882 49.64 21.43 9.98
N ALA A 883 48.84 22.23 9.26
CA ALA A 883 47.59 22.78 9.79
C ALA A 883 46.41 21.81 9.57
N LYS A 884 45.30 22.04 10.29
CA LYS A 884 43.99 21.40 10.03
C LYS A 884 43.56 21.67 8.58
N LEU A 885 43.04 20.63 7.92
CA LEU A 885 42.40 20.73 6.60
C LEU A 885 41.02 21.38 6.71
N VAL A 886 40.25 20.97 7.72
CA VAL A 886 38.86 21.41 7.95
C VAL A 886 38.59 21.50 9.45
N SER A 887 37.76 22.46 9.85
CA SER A 887 37.22 22.58 11.21
C SER A 887 35.81 23.15 11.16
N THR A 888 34.80 22.42 11.62
CA THR A 888 33.39 22.86 11.66
C THR A 888 32.96 23.38 13.04
N ALA A 889 33.86 23.30 14.03
CA ALA A 889 33.55 23.56 15.43
C ALA A 889 32.95 24.95 15.70
N ARG A 890 31.74 24.97 16.27
CA ARG A 890 30.93 26.17 16.56
C ARG A 890 30.06 25.96 17.79
N VAL A 891 29.48 27.05 18.32
CA VAL A 891 28.37 26.95 19.29
C VAL A 891 27.06 26.89 18.51
N THR A 892 26.28 25.82 18.68
CA THR A 892 24.98 25.61 18.01
C THR A 892 24.09 24.61 18.79
N SER A 893 22.89 24.29 18.29
CA SER A 893 21.95 23.34 18.92
C SER A 893 22.43 21.89 18.91
N VAL A 894 21.74 21.00 19.63
CA VAL A 894 22.02 19.56 19.59
C VAL A 894 21.65 18.98 18.23
N SER A 895 20.53 19.44 17.63
CA SER A 895 20.11 19.07 16.28
C SER A 895 21.19 19.32 15.23
N ASP A 896 21.78 20.52 15.20
CA ASP A 896 22.71 20.95 14.17
C ASP A 896 24.05 20.19 14.21
N LEU A 897 24.48 19.77 15.40
CA LEU A 897 25.66 18.93 15.58
C LEU A 897 25.38 17.48 15.17
N ALA A 898 24.18 16.98 15.46
CA ALA A 898 23.78 15.64 15.07
C ALA A 898 23.48 15.51 13.56
N ASP A 899 22.98 16.56 12.92
CA ASP A 899 22.78 16.63 11.47
C ASP A 899 24.11 16.72 10.71
N GLU A 900 25.10 17.43 11.25
CA GLU A 900 26.47 17.44 10.70
C GLU A 900 27.08 16.04 10.68
N LEU A 901 26.97 15.29 11.79
CA LEU A 901 27.45 13.91 11.85
C LEU A 901 26.64 12.96 10.95
N ASN A 902 25.34 13.19 10.81
CA ASN A 902 24.50 12.40 9.90
C ASN A 902 24.90 12.58 8.42
N GLN A 903 25.40 13.77 8.04
CA GLN A 903 25.88 14.04 6.68
C GLN A 903 27.19 13.30 6.34
N SER A 904 27.97 12.84 7.33
CA SER A 904 29.18 12.05 7.08
C SER A 904 28.92 10.56 6.82
N GLU A 905 27.72 10.06 7.12
CA GLU A 905 27.34 8.63 7.05
C GLU A 905 26.08 8.45 6.15
N PRO A 906 26.17 8.73 4.84
CA PRO A 906 25.01 8.78 3.95
C PRO A 906 24.38 7.40 3.69
N ALA A 907 23.05 7.32 3.74
CA ALA A 907 22.30 6.11 3.42
C ALA A 907 22.46 5.69 1.95
N GLY A 908 22.32 4.38 1.68
CA GLY A 908 22.39 3.78 0.33
C GLY A 908 23.74 3.14 -0.02
N MET A 909 24.65 3.00 0.95
CA MET A 909 25.93 2.32 0.81
C MET A 909 25.85 0.86 1.26
N ARG A 910 26.71 -0.03 0.74
CA ARG A 910 27.00 -1.29 1.44
C ARG A 910 27.94 -0.92 2.56
N SER A 911 27.57 -1.26 3.79
CA SER A 911 28.35 -0.86 4.97
C SER A 911 28.54 -2.08 5.87
N ARG A 912 29.66 -2.16 6.57
CA ARG A 912 29.94 -3.23 7.53
C ARG A 912 30.66 -2.66 8.73
N PHE A 913 30.03 -2.74 9.89
CA PHE A 913 30.69 -2.45 11.16
C PHE A 913 31.18 -3.74 11.82
N THR A 914 32.22 -3.61 12.62
CA THR A 914 32.82 -4.67 13.42
C THR A 914 33.54 -4.01 14.59
N THR A 915 33.50 -4.61 15.78
CA THR A 915 34.00 -3.94 16.99
C THR A 915 34.90 -4.82 17.86
N ALA A 916 35.83 -4.19 18.56
CA ALA A 916 36.58 -4.77 19.67
C ALA A 916 36.86 -3.69 20.72
N THR A 917 37.05 -4.10 21.96
CA THR A 917 37.34 -3.18 23.08
C THR A 917 38.76 -3.41 23.58
N PHE A 918 39.44 -2.33 23.93
CA PHE A 918 40.83 -2.33 24.37
C PHE A 918 41.01 -1.39 25.56
N THR A 919 42.03 -1.59 26.38
CA THR A 919 42.53 -0.54 27.29
C THR A 919 43.16 0.59 26.45
N ALA A 920 42.97 1.85 26.83
CA ALA A 920 43.52 2.98 26.09
C ALA A 920 45.06 3.00 26.14
N ASP A 921 45.71 2.98 24.97
CA ASP A 921 47.18 2.95 24.83
C ASP A 921 47.63 3.65 23.54
N GLU A 922 48.70 4.47 23.60
CA GLU A 922 49.15 5.29 22.46
C GLU A 922 49.75 4.41 21.34
N GLU A 923 50.57 3.43 21.70
CA GLU A 923 51.27 2.57 20.74
C GLU A 923 50.31 1.63 20.03
N LEU A 924 49.36 1.04 20.74
CA LEU A 924 48.34 0.16 20.17
C LEU A 924 47.45 0.91 19.17
N LEU A 925 46.98 2.11 19.51
CA LEU A 925 46.13 2.91 18.62
C LEU A 925 46.91 3.44 17.39
N ALA A 926 48.22 3.65 17.50
CA ALA A 926 49.08 3.96 16.34
C ALA A 926 49.29 2.71 15.45
N LEU A 927 49.54 1.55 16.06
CA LEU A 927 49.70 0.29 15.32
C LEU A 927 48.42 -0.13 14.58
N MET A 928 47.24 0.11 15.16
CA MET A 928 45.96 -0.12 14.48
C MET A 928 45.80 0.74 13.22
N VAL A 929 46.33 1.97 13.23
CA VAL A 929 46.35 2.86 12.06
C VAL A 929 47.24 2.29 10.96
N ASP A 930 48.45 1.84 11.29
CA ASP A 930 49.34 1.20 10.31
C ASP A 930 48.70 -0.06 9.69
N ILE A 931 48.10 -0.91 10.52
CA ILE A 931 47.37 -2.12 10.08
C ILE A 931 46.20 -1.74 9.14
N PHE A 932 45.43 -0.72 9.49
CA PHE A 932 44.28 -0.27 8.70
C PHE A 932 44.71 0.31 7.34
N VAL A 933 45.71 1.20 7.32
CA VAL A 933 46.27 1.74 6.06
C VAL A 933 46.77 0.62 5.16
N GLU A 934 47.50 -0.35 5.73
CA GLU A 934 47.99 -1.52 4.99
C GLU A 934 46.83 -2.36 4.42
N GLN A 935 45.77 -2.64 5.19
CA GLN A 935 44.66 -3.47 4.68
C GLN A 935 43.78 -2.76 3.66
N VAL A 936 43.56 -1.44 3.80
CA VAL A 936 42.89 -0.64 2.76
C VAL A 936 43.69 -0.66 1.46
N GLN A 937 45.02 -0.47 1.55
CA GLN A 937 45.90 -0.58 0.39
C GLN A 937 45.89 -2.00 -0.20
N ASN A 938 45.95 -3.05 0.62
CA ASN A 938 45.89 -4.44 0.15
C ASN A 938 44.59 -4.74 -0.62
N ALA A 939 43.44 -4.26 -0.11
CA ALA A 939 42.16 -4.41 -0.78
C ALA A 939 42.16 -3.74 -2.18
N LEU A 940 42.67 -2.50 -2.27
CA LEU A 940 42.81 -1.77 -3.54
C LEU A 940 43.72 -2.51 -4.55
N HIS A 941 44.86 -3.04 -4.09
CA HIS A 941 45.76 -3.84 -4.95
C HIS A 941 45.15 -5.16 -5.44
N LEU A 942 44.15 -5.71 -4.75
CA LEU A 942 43.42 -6.90 -5.16
C LEU A 942 42.31 -6.62 -6.21
N GLY A 943 42.21 -5.38 -6.71
CA GLY A 943 41.26 -5.00 -7.74
C GLY A 943 39.89 -4.58 -7.21
N LEU A 944 39.83 -4.12 -5.95
CA LEU A 944 38.66 -3.43 -5.40
C LEU A 944 38.30 -2.21 -6.25
N HIS A 945 37.00 -1.96 -6.46
CA HIS A 945 36.54 -0.78 -7.18
C HIS A 945 36.71 0.47 -6.31
N GLU A 946 37.79 1.22 -6.54
CA GLU A 946 37.97 2.56 -5.96
C GLU A 946 37.08 3.58 -6.67
N ASP A 947 35.79 3.60 -6.30
CA ASP A 947 34.86 4.67 -6.69
C ASP A 947 34.79 5.77 -5.62
N GLU A 948 34.11 6.88 -5.92
CA GLU A 948 34.00 8.04 -5.01
C GLU A 948 33.30 7.75 -3.67
N ARG A 949 32.73 6.54 -3.51
CA ARG A 949 31.95 6.11 -2.35
C ARG A 949 32.62 4.98 -1.56
N PHE A 950 33.77 4.45 -1.99
CA PHE A 950 34.59 3.61 -1.12
C PHE A 950 35.15 4.46 0.04
N ALA A 951 34.68 4.18 1.25
CA ALA A 951 34.99 4.95 2.45
C ALA A 951 35.21 4.03 3.67
N PRO A 952 36.39 3.41 3.81
CA PRO A 952 36.75 2.68 5.01
C PRO A 952 37.15 3.64 6.14
N MET A 953 36.78 3.29 7.36
CA MET A 953 37.07 4.04 8.59
C MET A 953 37.53 3.13 9.73
N LEU A 954 38.52 3.62 10.47
CA LEU A 954 38.92 3.14 11.79
C LEU A 954 38.53 4.18 12.83
N GLY A 955 37.53 3.90 13.66
CA GLY A 955 37.00 4.82 14.67
C GLY A 955 37.31 4.39 16.12
N TYR A 956 37.59 5.37 16.98
CA TYR A 956 37.91 5.21 18.40
C TYR A 956 36.91 5.98 19.27
N GLN A 957 36.29 5.27 20.21
CA GLN A 957 35.27 5.79 21.13
C GLN A 957 35.71 5.52 22.58
N PRO A 958 35.99 6.54 23.40
CA PRO A 958 36.47 6.34 24.76
C PRO A 958 35.32 5.98 25.72
N LEU A 959 35.49 4.91 26.49
CA LEU A 959 34.69 4.61 27.68
C LEU A 959 35.45 5.12 28.89
N THR A 960 35.09 6.33 29.33
CA THR A 960 35.76 7.04 30.41
C THR A 960 35.21 6.60 31.77
N GLN A 961 36.00 6.75 32.84
CA GLN A 961 35.60 6.31 34.18
C GLN A 961 34.30 6.97 34.65
N ASN A 962 34.08 8.27 34.35
CA ASN A 962 32.85 8.97 34.71
C ASN A 962 31.60 8.40 33.99
N LEU A 963 31.73 7.95 32.74
CA LEU A 963 30.65 7.26 32.02
C LEU A 963 30.32 5.92 32.69
N LEU A 964 31.34 5.07 32.93
CA LEU A 964 31.15 3.75 33.54
C LEU A 964 30.73 3.82 35.02
N LYS A 965 30.97 4.95 35.69
CA LYS A 965 30.45 5.24 37.03
C LYS A 965 29.01 5.74 37.01
N ALA A 966 28.63 6.56 36.02
CA ALA A 966 27.28 7.10 35.90
C ALA A 966 26.23 6.01 35.62
N GLN A 967 26.54 5.01 34.79
CA GLN A 967 25.62 3.89 34.48
C GLN A 967 25.12 3.14 35.73
N ALA A 968 25.94 3.05 36.79
CA ALA A 968 25.60 2.32 38.00
C ALA A 968 24.54 3.02 38.87
N THR A 969 24.28 4.31 38.63
CA THR A 969 23.42 5.14 39.51
C THR A 969 21.92 5.02 39.25
N ARG A 970 21.50 4.36 38.16
CA ARG A 970 20.11 4.32 37.67
C ARG A 970 19.57 2.90 37.46
N GLY A 971 19.75 2.01 38.44
CA GLY A 971 19.31 0.61 38.36
C GLY A 971 20.21 -0.32 37.53
N GLY A 972 21.19 0.25 36.83
CA GLY A 972 22.19 -0.47 36.03
C GLY A 972 21.65 -1.03 34.71
N ASN A 973 22.54 -1.70 33.99
CA ASN A 973 22.29 -2.35 32.71
C ASN A 973 22.85 -3.79 32.72
N VAL A 974 22.81 -4.48 31.58
CA VAL A 974 23.32 -5.86 31.45
C VAL A 974 24.71 -5.98 30.82
N MET A 975 25.35 -4.87 30.42
CA MET A 975 26.58 -4.89 29.62
C MET A 975 27.83 -5.34 30.39
N GLY A 976 27.80 -5.29 31.73
CA GLY A 976 28.79 -5.95 32.59
C GLY A 976 30.14 -5.25 32.76
N LEU A 977 30.23 -3.97 32.43
CA LEU A 977 31.43 -3.14 32.58
C LEU A 977 31.49 -2.45 33.94
N ASP A 978 32.68 -2.33 34.53
CA ASP A 978 32.96 -1.66 35.81
C ASP A 978 33.81 -0.38 35.62
N ASP A 979 33.65 0.63 36.48
CA ASP A 979 34.39 1.89 36.38
C ASP A 979 35.87 1.78 36.76
N ASN A 980 36.27 0.66 37.38
CA ASN A 980 37.68 0.31 37.60
C ASN A 980 38.42 -0.20 36.35
N GLU A 981 37.70 -0.60 35.30
CA GLU A 981 38.29 -1.09 34.04
C GLU A 981 38.67 0.06 33.07
N ALA A 982 38.22 1.29 33.37
CA ALA A 982 38.41 2.47 32.54
C ALA A 982 39.83 3.09 32.64
N PRO A 983 40.32 3.79 31.59
CA PRO A 983 39.64 4.02 30.31
C PRO A 983 39.78 2.84 29.34
N LEU A 984 38.63 2.42 28.80
CA LEU A 984 38.58 1.52 27.66
C LEU A 984 38.34 2.33 26.37
N VAL A 985 38.62 1.71 25.23
CA VAL A 985 38.35 2.24 23.90
C VAL A 985 37.55 1.18 23.15
N ILE A 986 36.32 1.53 22.76
CA ILE A 986 35.59 0.77 21.74
C ILE A 986 36.17 1.22 20.39
N CYS A 987 36.81 0.30 19.69
CA CYS A 987 37.18 0.48 18.30
C CYS A 987 36.02 0.02 17.41
N SER A 988 35.77 0.79 16.36
CA SER A 988 34.85 0.47 15.27
C SER A 988 35.65 0.36 13.97
N PHE A 989 35.57 -0.80 13.34
CA PHE A 989 36.14 -1.09 12.03
C PHE A 989 34.97 -1.06 11.05
N GLY A 990 34.65 0.13 10.55
CA GLY A 990 33.48 0.40 9.72
C GLY A 990 33.90 0.72 8.29
N TRP A 991 33.56 -0.12 7.31
CA TRP A 991 33.87 0.19 5.91
C TRP A 991 32.59 0.32 5.07
N GLU A 992 32.58 1.28 4.17
CA GLU A 992 31.53 1.50 3.18
C GLU A 992 32.05 1.28 1.74
N TRP A 993 31.24 0.65 0.89
CA TRP A 993 31.57 0.36 -0.50
C TRP A 993 30.31 0.23 -1.39
N SER A 994 30.50 0.33 -2.70
CA SER A 994 29.38 0.39 -3.65
C SER A 994 28.89 -0.96 -4.16
N HIS A 995 29.81 -1.91 -4.35
CA HIS A 995 29.58 -3.08 -5.21
C HIS A 995 29.55 -4.41 -4.43
N GLU A 996 28.52 -5.22 -4.65
CA GLU A 996 28.39 -6.54 -4.02
C GLU A 996 29.49 -7.53 -4.44
N SER A 997 30.08 -7.36 -5.62
CA SER A 997 31.27 -8.11 -6.06
C SER A 997 32.45 -8.00 -5.09
N ASP A 998 32.50 -6.90 -4.34
CA ASP A 998 33.66 -6.50 -3.55
C ASP A 998 33.53 -6.94 -2.09
N ASP A 999 32.36 -7.46 -1.69
CA ASP A 999 32.05 -7.94 -0.34
C ASP A 999 33.12 -8.87 0.22
N THR A 1000 33.59 -9.83 -0.59
CA THR A 1000 34.60 -10.80 -0.13
C THR A 1000 35.93 -10.11 0.20
N THR A 1001 36.37 -9.17 -0.64
CA THR A 1001 37.61 -8.42 -0.46
C THR A 1001 37.52 -7.45 0.71
N VAL A 1002 36.41 -6.71 0.81
CA VAL A 1002 36.17 -5.75 1.91
C VAL A 1002 36.03 -6.46 3.25
N ILE A 1003 35.22 -7.52 3.34
CA ILE A 1003 35.04 -8.28 4.59
C ILE A 1003 36.35 -8.95 5.01
N ALA A 1004 37.15 -9.46 4.07
CA ALA A 1004 38.49 -9.97 4.38
C ALA A 1004 39.42 -8.86 4.92
N GLY A 1005 39.39 -7.67 4.33
CA GLY A 1005 40.12 -6.49 4.83
C GLY A 1005 39.73 -6.11 6.26
N ILE A 1006 38.43 -5.93 6.53
CA ILE A 1006 37.91 -5.63 7.88
C ILE A 1006 38.34 -6.70 8.89
N LYS A 1007 38.23 -7.99 8.53
CA LYS A 1007 38.65 -9.10 9.40
C LYS A 1007 40.15 -9.09 9.66
N ALA A 1008 40.98 -8.85 8.64
CA ALA A 1008 42.42 -8.72 8.81
C ALA A 1008 42.80 -7.54 9.73
N VAL A 1009 42.10 -6.41 9.65
CA VAL A 1009 42.28 -5.29 10.59
C VAL A 1009 41.89 -5.71 12.01
N LEU A 1010 40.70 -6.30 12.20
CA LEU A 1010 40.24 -6.78 13.51
C LEU A 1010 41.22 -7.78 14.13
N GLU A 1011 41.55 -8.85 13.40
CA GLU A 1011 42.32 -9.99 13.91
C GLU A 1011 43.75 -9.59 14.26
N ARG A 1012 44.40 -8.76 13.43
CA ARG A 1012 45.74 -8.23 13.73
C ARG A 1012 45.71 -7.27 14.91
N SER A 1013 44.70 -6.39 15.00
CA SER A 1013 44.53 -5.45 16.12
C SER A 1013 44.30 -6.19 17.45
N VAL A 1014 43.43 -7.21 17.44
CA VAL A 1014 43.16 -8.07 18.61
C VAL A 1014 44.39 -8.90 18.99
N SER A 1015 45.15 -9.39 18.03
CA SER A 1015 46.39 -10.14 18.30
C SER A 1015 47.45 -9.24 18.95
N ALA A 1016 47.71 -8.07 18.36
CA ALA A 1016 48.65 -7.09 18.88
C ALA A 1016 48.27 -6.58 20.29
N ALA A 1017 46.97 -6.43 20.57
CA ALA A 1017 46.46 -6.08 21.89
C ALA A 1017 46.63 -7.22 22.91
N LYS A 1018 46.36 -8.48 22.52
CA LYS A 1018 46.55 -9.65 23.38
C LYS A 1018 48.01 -9.87 23.77
N GLU A 1019 48.94 -9.70 22.82
CA GLU A 1019 50.39 -9.73 23.07
C GLU A 1019 50.84 -8.69 24.11
N ARG A 1020 50.13 -7.56 24.19
CA ARG A 1020 50.39 -6.45 25.12
C ARG A 1020 49.56 -6.51 26.42
N GLY A 1021 48.62 -7.46 26.53
CA GLY A 1021 47.68 -7.54 27.66
C GLY A 1021 46.59 -6.45 27.67
N LEU A 1022 46.35 -5.77 26.54
CA LEU A 1022 45.44 -4.62 26.39
C LEU A 1022 44.06 -4.99 25.83
N TYR A 1023 43.79 -6.26 25.51
CA TYR A 1023 42.52 -6.70 24.94
C TYR A 1023 41.43 -6.89 26.01
N HIS A 1024 40.28 -6.25 25.82
CA HIS A 1024 39.09 -6.43 26.67
C HIS A 1024 38.02 -7.26 25.95
N PRO A 1025 37.37 -8.24 26.61
CA PRO A 1025 36.43 -9.15 25.95
C PRO A 1025 35.11 -8.50 25.50
N PHE A 1026 34.76 -7.32 26.05
CA PHE A 1026 33.53 -6.60 25.73
C PHE A 1026 33.42 -6.30 24.23
N LYS A 1027 32.21 -6.45 23.67
CA LYS A 1027 31.88 -5.98 22.32
C LYS A 1027 30.60 -5.18 22.38
N TYR A 1028 30.64 -3.97 21.84
CA TYR A 1028 29.51 -3.05 21.88
C TYR A 1028 28.46 -3.42 20.83
N MET A 1029 27.25 -3.80 21.27
CA MET A 1029 26.21 -4.39 20.42
C MET A 1029 25.88 -3.54 19.18
N ASN A 1030 25.80 -2.22 19.31
CA ASN A 1030 25.44 -1.31 18.21
C ASN A 1030 26.51 -1.19 17.10
N TYR A 1031 27.73 -1.68 17.31
CA TYR A 1031 28.78 -1.81 16.27
C TYR A 1031 29.19 -3.28 16.02
N ALA A 1032 28.52 -4.24 16.65
CA ALA A 1032 28.89 -5.64 16.58
C ALA A 1032 28.36 -6.27 15.28
N ALA A 1033 29.27 -6.83 14.50
CA ALA A 1033 28.99 -7.47 13.22
C ALA A 1033 28.13 -8.74 13.37
N LYS A 1034 27.44 -9.18 12.29
CA LYS A 1034 26.61 -10.41 12.28
C LYS A 1034 27.33 -11.69 12.78
N ASP A 1035 28.66 -11.76 12.64
CA ASP A 1035 29.49 -12.89 13.07
C ASP A 1035 30.23 -12.63 14.40
N GLN A 1036 29.82 -11.61 15.15
CA GLN A 1036 30.28 -11.34 16.50
C GLN A 1036 29.18 -11.65 17.52
N ASP A 1037 29.56 -12.23 18.66
CA ASP A 1037 28.68 -12.35 19.83
C ASP A 1037 29.02 -11.25 20.87
N PRO A 1038 28.19 -10.18 20.98
CA PRO A 1038 28.32 -9.18 22.03
C PRO A 1038 27.69 -9.62 23.36
N ILE A 1039 26.59 -10.37 23.34
CA ILE A 1039 25.90 -10.79 24.58
C ILE A 1039 26.78 -11.75 25.38
N GLY A 1040 27.50 -12.65 24.71
CA GLY A 1040 28.52 -13.52 25.31
C GLY A 1040 29.69 -12.77 25.97
N SER A 1041 29.83 -11.46 25.76
CA SER A 1041 30.86 -10.64 26.42
C SER A 1041 30.42 -10.01 27.75
N TYR A 1042 29.13 -10.07 28.10
CA TYR A 1042 28.54 -9.37 29.26
C TYR A 1042 28.82 -10.02 30.63
N GLY A 1043 29.58 -11.11 30.65
CA GLY A 1043 29.90 -11.89 31.85
C GLY A 1043 28.78 -12.84 32.27
N THR A 1044 29.17 -13.99 32.85
CA THR A 1044 28.29 -15.14 33.11
C THR A 1044 27.00 -14.78 33.86
N LYS A 1045 27.09 -13.94 34.91
CA LYS A 1045 25.93 -13.53 35.73
C LYS A 1045 24.86 -12.78 34.92
N ASN A 1046 25.27 -11.93 33.97
CA ASN A 1046 24.34 -11.19 33.12
C ASN A 1046 23.77 -12.08 32.02
N ILE A 1047 24.57 -12.98 31.44
CA ILE A 1047 24.11 -13.96 30.46
C ILE A 1047 23.05 -14.90 31.06
N GLU A 1048 23.29 -15.41 32.28
CA GLU A 1048 22.31 -16.22 33.03
C GLU A 1048 21.04 -15.43 33.37
N PHE A 1049 21.18 -14.16 33.75
CA PHE A 1049 20.03 -13.28 34.00
C PHE A 1049 19.18 -13.09 32.74
N LEU A 1050 19.81 -12.72 31.62
CA LEU A 1050 19.16 -12.53 30.32
C LEU A 1050 18.45 -13.81 29.85
N LYS A 1051 19.05 -14.99 30.04
CA LYS A 1051 18.42 -16.29 29.76
C LYS A 1051 17.15 -16.51 30.57
N ARG A 1052 17.18 -16.27 31.89
CA ARG A 1052 15.99 -16.39 32.77
C ARG A 1052 14.88 -15.41 32.41
N VAL A 1053 15.21 -14.15 32.09
CA VAL A 1053 14.20 -13.16 31.67
C VAL A 1053 13.56 -13.58 30.33
N ARG A 1054 14.35 -14.10 29.38
CA ARG A 1054 13.79 -14.65 28.13
C ARG A 1054 12.88 -15.84 28.41
N GLU A 1055 13.27 -16.75 29.29
CA GLU A 1055 12.42 -17.89 29.68
C GLU A 1055 11.10 -17.47 30.36
N LEU A 1056 11.07 -16.34 31.04
CA LEU A 1056 9.87 -15.79 31.68
C LEU A 1056 8.92 -15.08 30.70
N TYR A 1057 9.46 -14.28 29.77
CA TYR A 1057 8.67 -13.39 28.89
C TYR A 1057 8.54 -13.88 27.43
N ASP A 1058 9.43 -14.78 26.99
CA ASP A 1058 9.45 -15.38 25.65
C ASP A 1058 9.84 -16.87 25.72
N ALA A 1059 9.08 -17.66 26.47
CA ALA A 1059 9.35 -19.08 26.71
C ALA A 1059 9.39 -19.93 25.42
N GLU A 1060 8.60 -19.58 24.40
CA GLU A 1060 8.64 -20.24 23.09
C GLU A 1060 9.83 -19.78 22.22
N GLY A 1061 10.42 -18.62 22.52
CA GLY A 1061 11.50 -18.01 21.77
C GLY A 1061 11.04 -17.31 20.49
N VAL A 1062 9.83 -16.72 20.47
CA VAL A 1062 9.28 -15.92 19.36
C VAL A 1062 10.27 -14.86 18.88
N PHE A 1063 10.85 -14.07 19.79
CA PHE A 1063 11.82 -13.03 19.46
C PHE A 1063 13.23 -13.58 19.20
N THR A 1064 13.40 -14.91 19.22
CA THR A 1064 14.63 -15.61 18.85
C THR A 1064 14.49 -16.36 17.52
N THR A 1065 13.34 -16.99 17.25
CA THR A 1065 13.12 -17.81 16.04
C THR A 1065 12.28 -17.15 14.98
N LEU A 1066 11.26 -16.36 15.36
CA LEU A 1066 10.42 -15.64 14.40
C LEU A 1066 11.00 -14.26 14.11
N ALA A 1067 11.62 -13.59 15.09
CA ALA A 1067 12.47 -12.42 14.83
C ALA A 1067 13.97 -12.72 14.97
N PRO A 1068 14.59 -13.49 14.06
CA PRO A 1068 15.98 -13.96 14.20
C PRO A 1068 17.04 -12.86 14.11
N GLY A 1069 16.69 -11.69 13.56
CA GLY A 1069 17.66 -10.63 13.27
C GLY A 1069 18.04 -9.75 14.46
N GLY A 1070 19.28 -9.27 14.43
CA GLY A 1070 19.96 -8.64 15.57
C GLY A 1070 20.73 -9.66 16.41
N HIS A 1071 21.23 -9.22 17.56
CA HIS A 1071 22.00 -10.07 18.48
C HIS A 1071 21.07 -10.76 19.48
N LYS A 1072 21.14 -12.10 19.56
CA LYS A 1072 20.14 -12.92 20.27
C LYS A 1072 20.74 -13.74 21.41
N ILE A 1073 19.92 -13.94 22.45
CA ILE A 1073 20.23 -14.81 23.58
C ILE A 1073 20.01 -16.26 23.15
N THR A 1074 21.10 -17.01 23.01
CA THR A 1074 21.09 -18.40 22.54
C THR A 1074 20.15 -19.30 23.35
N ARG A 1075 19.47 -20.24 22.67
CA ARG A 1075 18.69 -21.30 23.32
C ARG A 1075 19.64 -22.16 24.17
N VAL A 1076 19.23 -22.47 25.39
CA VAL A 1076 19.94 -23.41 26.25
C VAL A 1076 19.47 -24.81 25.85
N THR A 1077 20.33 -25.61 25.23
CA THR A 1077 20.30 -27.05 25.49
C THR A 1077 20.79 -27.23 26.92
N ILE A 1078 19.89 -27.63 27.81
CA ILE A 1078 20.31 -28.18 29.10
C ILE A 1078 20.78 -29.59 28.76
N ASP A 1079 22.09 -29.76 28.61
CA ASP A 1079 22.67 -31.09 28.71
C ASP A 1079 22.46 -31.57 30.14
N ILE A 1080 21.54 -32.51 30.30
CA ILE A 1080 21.32 -33.23 31.55
C ILE A 1080 22.37 -34.33 31.61
N GLU A 1081 23.48 -34.07 32.33
CA GLU A 1081 24.32 -35.10 32.93
C GLU A 1081 23.80 -35.48 34.34
#